data_AF-A0A3L6S8L7-F1
#
_entry.id   AF-A0A3L6S8L7-F1
#
_cell.length_a   1.000
_cell.length_b   1.000
_cell.length_c   1.000
_cell.angle_alpha   90.00
_cell.angle_beta   90.00
_cell.angle_gamma   90.00
#
_symmetry.space_group_name_H-M   'P 1'
#
loop_
_entity.id
_entity.type
_entity.pdbx_description
1 polymer ?
#
loop_
_entity_poly.entity_id
_entity_poly.type
_entity_poly.pdbx_seq_one_letter_code
_entity_poly.pdbx_strand_id
1 'polypeptide(L)'
;MAAGAGAAHRPGELAIARQVFDRIPSPDARAYNALIRAYSWRGPFHAAIDLYRSMLHSRVPPNKYTFPFVLKACSTLADLRSGRAVHGHAAAAGLHTDMFVSTALIDLYIRCARFGPAANVFAQMPMRDVVAWNAMLAGYAQHGMYQHAIALLLDMQGHGCLRPNASTIVSLLPLLAQHEALSQGTSIHAYCLRACLDQKEEQVLVGTALLDMYAKCKHLVYACSLFKDMLAQGLCFLSPTSVASALRVCASLSDVRMGTQLHALLAKSGIHTDLTAGNSLLSMYAKAGLINETMALFDEMAIKDTVSYGALLSGYVQNGKAEEAFLVFKKMQACNVAPDVATMVSLIPACSHLAALQHGRCSHGSVIIRGLAIETSICNALIDMYAKCGRIDLSRQVFDKMAAQDIVSWNTMIAGYGIHGLGKEATTLFLGMKNQGFAPDDVTFICLISVCSHSGLVTEGKHWFNMMTQKHGIPPRMEHYICMVDLLARGGFLDEAYQFIQSMPLKADVRVWGALLGACRIHRNIDLGKQVSRMIQKLGPEGTGNFVLLSNIFSAAGRFNEAAEVRVIQKVKGFKKSPGCSWIEINGSLHAFVGGDQSHPRSPDIYQELDNILIDIKKLGYQADTSFVLQDLEEEEKEKALLYHSEKLAIAFGILSLGEDKTIFVTKNLCVCGDCHTAIKYMTLVRNRAIIVRDANRFHHFKNGKCSCGDFW
;
A
#
# COMPACT_ATOMS: atom_id res chain seq x y z
N MET A 1 17.23 -8.41 44.59
CA MET A 1 17.57 -9.83 44.34
C MET A 1 16.87 -10.27 43.07
N ALA A 2 17.66 -10.85 42.18
CA ALA A 2 17.44 -10.93 40.74
C ALA A 2 16.47 -12.04 40.28
N ALA A 3 16.12 -11.92 38.98
CA ALA A 3 15.81 -12.97 38.03
C ALA A 3 14.33 -13.30 37.76
N GLY A 4 13.72 -12.43 36.93
CA GLY A 4 12.81 -12.89 35.89
C GLY A 4 13.62 -13.53 34.76
N ALA A 5 13.64 -14.87 34.73
CA ALA A 5 14.01 -15.65 33.57
C ALA A 5 12.92 -16.71 33.40
N GLY A 6 12.20 -16.64 32.28
CA GLY A 6 11.22 -17.64 31.89
C GLY A 6 11.94 -18.96 31.59
N ALA A 7 12.07 -19.80 32.61
CA ALA A 7 12.38 -21.20 32.41
C ALA A 7 11.13 -21.89 31.86
N ALA A 8 11.23 -22.41 30.62
CA ALA A 8 10.27 -23.36 30.09
C ALA A 8 10.26 -24.59 31.02
N HIS A 9 9.19 -24.76 31.81
CA HIS A 9 9.09 -25.85 32.79
C HIS A 9 7.70 -26.50 32.88
N ARG A 10 7.74 -27.69 33.48
CA ARG A 10 7.00 -28.90 33.08
C ARG A 10 5.47 -28.80 33.25
N PRO A 11 4.68 -29.30 32.27
CA PRO A 11 3.25 -29.46 32.44
C PRO A 11 2.96 -30.45 33.59
N GLY A 12 2.38 -29.97 34.70
CA GLY A 12 2.02 -30.79 35.86
C GLY A 12 1.98 -30.05 37.20
N GLU A 13 2.74 -28.96 37.37
CA GLU A 13 2.85 -28.26 38.67
C GLU A 13 1.51 -27.68 39.18
N LEU A 14 0.69 -27.11 38.29
CA LEU A 14 -0.63 -26.56 38.65
C LEU A 14 -1.64 -27.63 39.02
N ALA A 15 -1.51 -28.83 38.44
CA ALA A 15 -2.35 -29.97 38.79
C ALA A 15 -1.98 -30.51 40.18
N ILE A 16 -0.69 -30.58 40.49
CA ILE A 16 -0.20 -30.96 41.83
C ILE A 16 -0.65 -29.92 42.87
N ALA A 17 -0.48 -28.63 42.59
CA ALA A 17 -0.93 -27.56 43.48
C ALA A 17 -2.44 -27.64 43.76
N ARG A 18 -3.25 -28.01 42.75
CA ARG A 18 -4.68 -28.24 42.91
C ARG A 18 -4.97 -29.46 43.80
N GLN A 19 -4.30 -30.58 43.56
CA GLN A 19 -4.47 -31.79 44.39
C GLN A 19 -4.09 -31.57 45.85
N VAL A 20 -3.04 -30.77 46.12
CA VAL A 20 -2.66 -30.40 47.48
C VAL A 20 -3.75 -29.53 48.12
N PHE A 21 -4.27 -28.55 47.38
CA PHE A 21 -5.35 -27.69 47.84
C PHE A 21 -6.62 -28.48 48.21
N ASP A 22 -7.03 -29.42 47.35
CA ASP A 22 -8.24 -30.23 47.55
C ASP A 22 -8.12 -31.18 48.77
N ARG A 23 -6.90 -31.45 49.27
CA ARG A 23 -6.66 -32.25 50.49
C ARG A 23 -6.72 -31.44 51.78
N ILE A 24 -6.83 -30.11 51.71
CA ILE A 24 -6.91 -29.25 52.90
C ILE A 24 -8.36 -29.25 53.41
N PRO A 25 -8.65 -29.78 54.62
CA PRO A 25 -10.04 -29.93 55.10
C PRO A 25 -10.79 -28.60 55.28
N SER A 26 -10.07 -27.52 55.58
CA SER A 26 -10.62 -26.17 55.71
C SER A 26 -9.61 -25.14 55.16
N PRO A 27 -9.59 -24.91 53.84
CA PRO A 27 -8.62 -24.01 53.23
C PRO A 27 -8.83 -22.57 53.72
N ASP A 28 -7.76 -21.94 54.20
CA ASP A 28 -7.79 -20.54 54.64
C ASP A 28 -7.60 -19.59 53.45
N ALA A 29 -7.69 -18.27 53.71
CA ALA A 29 -7.52 -17.26 52.66
C ALA A 29 -6.12 -17.32 51.99
N ARG A 30 -5.09 -17.83 52.67
CA ARG A 30 -3.74 -17.95 52.10
C ARG A 30 -3.70 -19.07 51.06
N ALA A 31 -4.28 -20.23 51.37
CA ALA A 31 -4.39 -21.35 50.46
C ALA A 31 -5.18 -20.96 49.20
N TYR A 32 -6.33 -20.31 49.35
CA TYR A 32 -7.12 -19.80 48.23
C TYR A 32 -6.33 -18.79 47.38
N ASN A 33 -5.71 -17.79 48.01
CA ASN A 33 -4.97 -16.74 47.31
C ASN A 33 -3.77 -17.28 46.53
N ALA A 34 -3.06 -18.29 47.07
CA ALA A 34 -1.93 -18.91 46.38
C ALA A 34 -2.36 -19.56 45.05
N LEU A 35 -3.47 -20.32 45.07
CA LEU A 35 -3.95 -21.03 43.89
C LEU A 35 -4.63 -20.10 42.89
N ILE A 36 -5.44 -19.13 43.36
CA ILE A 36 -6.03 -18.07 42.52
C ILE A 36 -4.93 -17.28 41.82
N ARG A 37 -3.87 -16.90 42.55
CA ARG A 37 -2.70 -16.21 41.95
C ARG A 37 -2.07 -17.08 40.88
N ALA A 38 -1.79 -18.35 41.16
CA ALA A 38 -1.18 -19.26 40.19
C ALA A 38 -2.01 -19.37 38.90
N TYR A 39 -3.33 -19.57 39.02
CA TYR A 39 -4.23 -19.65 37.87
C TYR A 39 -4.37 -18.32 37.12
N SER A 40 -4.34 -17.17 37.79
CA SER A 40 -4.42 -15.86 37.13
C SER A 40 -3.20 -15.51 36.25
N TRP A 41 -2.05 -16.11 36.53
CA TRP A 41 -0.82 -15.90 35.75
C TRP A 41 -0.61 -16.95 34.67
N ARG A 42 -0.97 -18.21 34.94
CA ARG A 42 -0.64 -19.35 34.08
C ARG A 42 -1.84 -19.97 33.36
N GLY A 43 -3.06 -19.57 33.72
CA GLY A 43 -4.28 -20.29 33.37
C GLY A 43 -4.44 -21.59 34.18
N PRO A 44 -5.62 -22.23 34.16
CA PRO A 44 -6.86 -21.80 33.49
C PRO A 44 -7.58 -20.66 34.23
N PHE A 45 -7.92 -19.58 33.52
CA PHE A 45 -8.44 -18.34 34.11
C PHE A 45 -9.85 -18.49 34.70
N HIS A 46 -10.73 -19.26 34.06
CA HIS A 46 -12.07 -19.56 34.59
C HIS A 46 -11.99 -20.24 35.97
N ALA A 47 -11.03 -21.17 36.15
CA ALA A 47 -10.85 -21.86 37.42
C ALA A 47 -10.39 -20.92 38.55
N ALA A 48 -9.72 -19.80 38.24
CA ALA A 48 -9.40 -18.78 39.24
C ALA A 48 -10.67 -18.09 39.75
N ILE A 49 -11.63 -17.81 38.85
CA ILE A 49 -12.93 -17.23 39.19
C ILE A 49 -13.78 -18.25 39.97
N ASP A 50 -13.75 -19.52 39.60
CA ASP A 50 -14.47 -20.58 40.31
C ASP A 50 -13.91 -20.85 41.70
N LEU A 51 -12.59 -20.83 41.88
CA LEU A 51 -11.97 -20.88 43.21
C LEU A 51 -12.36 -19.69 44.07
N TYR A 52 -12.44 -18.50 43.50
CA TYR A 52 -12.96 -17.32 44.20
C TYR A 52 -14.43 -17.50 44.62
N ARG A 53 -15.27 -18.07 43.76
CA ARG A 53 -16.65 -18.42 44.13
C ARG A 53 -16.66 -19.45 45.25
N SER A 54 -15.83 -20.48 45.19
CA SER A 54 -15.72 -21.51 46.24
C SER A 54 -15.28 -20.91 47.59
N MET A 55 -14.35 -19.96 47.57
CA MET A 55 -13.92 -19.19 48.75
C MET A 55 -15.10 -18.48 49.41
N LEU A 56 -15.96 -17.83 48.62
CA LEU A 56 -17.18 -17.17 49.10
C LEU A 56 -18.20 -18.17 49.68
N HIS A 57 -18.43 -19.30 49.01
CA HIS A 57 -19.34 -20.35 49.50
C HIS A 57 -18.85 -20.97 50.82
N SER A 58 -17.53 -21.11 50.97
CA SER A 58 -16.87 -21.58 52.20
C SER A 58 -16.81 -20.51 53.30
N ARG A 59 -17.42 -19.33 53.08
CA ARG A 59 -17.42 -18.16 53.99
C ARG A 59 -16.02 -17.68 54.39
N VAL A 60 -15.03 -17.89 53.52
CA VAL A 60 -13.67 -17.35 53.71
C VAL A 60 -13.65 -15.94 53.10
N PRO A 61 -13.37 -14.88 53.87
CA PRO A 61 -13.48 -13.50 53.38
C PRO A 61 -12.34 -13.18 52.39
N PRO A 62 -12.66 -12.69 51.17
CA PRO A 62 -11.66 -12.14 50.26
C PRO A 62 -10.96 -10.93 50.86
N ASN A 63 -9.69 -10.74 50.50
CA ASN A 63 -8.89 -9.62 50.98
C ASN A 63 -8.14 -8.92 49.82
N LYS A 64 -7.33 -7.91 50.16
CA LYS A 64 -6.54 -7.14 49.18
C LYS A 64 -5.58 -7.97 48.32
N TYR A 65 -5.26 -9.20 48.74
CA TYR A 65 -4.44 -10.15 47.97
C TYR A 65 -5.27 -11.12 47.13
N THR A 66 -6.60 -11.12 47.27
CA THR A 66 -7.52 -11.93 46.46
C THR A 66 -7.96 -11.18 45.21
N PHE A 67 -8.50 -9.97 45.40
CA PHE A 67 -9.18 -9.20 44.35
C PHE A 67 -8.30 -8.94 43.10
N PRO A 68 -7.04 -8.50 43.20
CA PRO A 68 -6.25 -8.18 42.01
C PRO A 68 -6.06 -9.38 41.06
N PHE A 69 -5.90 -10.58 41.59
CA PHE A 69 -5.69 -11.79 40.78
C PHE A 69 -6.98 -12.33 40.17
N VAL A 70 -8.11 -12.24 40.87
CA VAL A 70 -9.42 -12.60 40.31
C VAL A 70 -9.83 -11.62 39.22
N LEU A 71 -9.60 -10.32 39.45
CA LEU A 71 -9.83 -9.26 38.46
C LEU A 71 -8.94 -9.44 37.23
N LYS A 72 -7.67 -9.81 37.41
CA LYS A 72 -6.78 -10.17 36.29
C LYS A 72 -7.33 -11.34 35.46
N ALA A 73 -7.86 -12.38 36.10
CA ALA A 73 -8.49 -13.49 35.38
C ALA A 73 -9.73 -13.02 34.60
N CYS A 74 -10.58 -12.17 35.19
CA CYS A 74 -11.74 -11.58 34.52
C CYS A 74 -11.32 -10.69 33.33
N SER A 75 -10.29 -9.86 33.51
CA SER A 75 -9.71 -8.99 32.49
C SER A 75 -9.15 -9.78 31.31
N THR A 76 -8.44 -10.87 31.60
CA THR A 76 -7.87 -11.76 30.56
C THR A 76 -8.96 -12.42 29.72
N LEU A 77 -10.09 -12.77 30.34
CA LEU A 77 -11.26 -13.36 29.68
C LEU A 77 -12.22 -12.31 29.08
N ALA A 78 -11.97 -11.02 29.29
CA ALA A 78 -12.93 -9.94 29.02
C ALA A 78 -14.34 -10.19 29.62
N ASP A 79 -14.41 -10.88 30.77
CA ASP A 79 -15.68 -11.18 31.47
C ASP A 79 -16.11 -10.01 32.35
N LEU A 80 -16.81 -9.06 31.73
CA LEU A 80 -17.33 -7.87 32.41
C LEU A 80 -18.35 -8.21 33.52
N ARG A 81 -19.10 -9.31 33.39
CA ARG A 81 -20.15 -9.68 34.35
C ARG A 81 -19.52 -10.14 35.66
N SER A 82 -18.60 -11.10 35.59
CA SER A 82 -17.87 -11.56 36.78
C SER A 82 -17.03 -10.43 37.36
N GLY A 83 -16.37 -9.63 36.50
CA GLY A 83 -15.58 -8.48 36.92
C GLY A 83 -16.37 -7.43 37.72
N ARG A 84 -17.60 -7.10 37.30
CA ARG A 84 -18.49 -6.18 38.04
C ARG A 84 -18.92 -6.74 39.40
N ALA A 85 -19.21 -8.04 39.47
CA ALA A 85 -19.55 -8.68 40.74
C ALA A 85 -18.36 -8.63 41.72
N VAL A 86 -17.15 -8.93 41.23
CA VAL A 86 -15.90 -8.85 42.01
C VAL A 86 -15.62 -7.40 42.46
N HIS A 87 -15.87 -6.40 41.61
CA HIS A 87 -15.78 -4.99 41.99
C HIS A 87 -16.79 -4.63 43.10
N GLY A 88 -18.04 -5.06 42.98
CA GLY A 88 -19.05 -4.86 44.03
C GLY A 88 -18.64 -5.48 45.37
N HIS A 89 -18.06 -6.68 45.35
CA HIS A 89 -17.52 -7.31 46.56
C HIS A 89 -16.30 -6.57 47.13
N ALA A 90 -15.41 -6.04 46.28
CA ALA A 90 -14.30 -5.22 46.74
C ALA A 90 -14.79 -3.91 47.39
N ALA A 91 -15.85 -3.31 46.86
CA ALA A 91 -16.49 -2.13 47.44
C ALA A 91 -17.11 -2.44 48.80
N ALA A 92 -17.87 -3.54 48.90
CA ALA A 92 -18.46 -4.00 50.17
C ALA A 92 -17.40 -4.34 51.23
N ALA A 93 -16.22 -4.81 50.82
CA ALA A 93 -15.08 -5.08 51.70
C ALA A 93 -14.27 -3.81 52.06
N GLY A 94 -14.64 -2.62 51.56
CA GLY A 94 -13.90 -1.37 51.79
C GLY A 94 -12.54 -1.31 51.07
N LEU A 95 -12.33 -2.16 50.05
CA LEU A 95 -11.05 -2.30 49.33
C LEU A 95 -11.07 -1.72 47.92
N HIS A 96 -12.15 -1.07 47.49
CA HIS A 96 -12.29 -0.48 46.15
C HIS A 96 -11.33 0.70 45.89
N THR A 97 -10.80 1.34 46.93
CA THR A 97 -9.77 2.39 46.83
C THR A 97 -8.35 1.89 47.12
N ASP A 98 -8.17 0.60 47.41
CA ASP A 98 -6.84 0.01 47.56
C ASP A 98 -6.09 0.10 46.22
N MET A 99 -4.81 0.48 46.26
CA MET A 99 -4.02 0.78 45.06
C MET A 99 -3.89 -0.42 44.11
N PHE A 100 -3.69 -1.62 44.64
CA PHE A 100 -3.56 -2.84 43.83
C PHE A 100 -4.91 -3.29 43.26
N VAL A 101 -5.98 -3.14 44.04
CA VAL A 101 -7.33 -3.47 43.59
C VAL A 101 -7.80 -2.49 42.52
N SER A 102 -7.63 -1.19 42.75
CA SER A 102 -8.00 -0.11 41.82
C SER A 102 -7.28 -0.25 40.47
N THR A 103 -5.97 -0.54 40.49
CA THR A 103 -5.19 -0.76 39.26
C THR A 103 -5.70 -1.98 38.48
N ALA A 104 -6.05 -3.08 39.17
CA ALA A 104 -6.62 -4.27 38.53
C ALA A 104 -8.05 -4.04 38.01
N LEU A 105 -8.83 -3.18 38.66
CA LEU A 105 -10.15 -2.74 38.19
C LEU A 105 -10.05 -1.87 36.93
N ILE A 106 -9.08 -0.96 36.88
CA ILE A 106 -8.78 -0.14 35.69
C ILE A 106 -8.44 -1.06 34.51
N ASP A 107 -7.53 -2.02 34.67
CA ASP A 107 -7.16 -2.99 33.63
C ASP A 107 -8.37 -3.80 33.14
N LEU A 108 -9.19 -4.34 34.05
CA LEU A 108 -10.43 -5.04 33.71
C LEU A 108 -11.35 -4.19 32.84
N TYR A 109 -11.63 -2.96 33.27
CA TYR A 109 -12.57 -2.10 32.57
C TYR A 109 -12.05 -1.64 31.22
N ILE A 110 -10.76 -1.32 31.11
CA ILE A 110 -10.09 -1.01 29.85
C ILE A 110 -10.19 -2.20 28.89
N ARG A 111 -9.87 -3.42 29.33
CA ARG A 111 -9.93 -4.64 28.51
C ARG A 111 -11.35 -4.98 28.04
N CYS A 112 -12.36 -4.54 28.77
CA CYS A 112 -13.76 -4.65 28.38
C CYS A 112 -14.28 -3.41 27.61
N ALA A 113 -13.41 -2.49 27.18
CA ALA A 113 -13.75 -1.22 26.52
C ALA A 113 -14.76 -0.34 27.30
N ARG A 114 -14.69 -0.35 28.64
CA ARG A 114 -15.56 0.45 29.54
C ARG A 114 -14.76 1.58 30.20
N PHE A 115 -14.51 2.65 29.46
CA PHE A 115 -13.63 3.75 29.90
C PHE A 115 -14.22 4.64 31.00
N GLY A 116 -15.54 4.87 31.00
CA GLY A 116 -16.19 5.65 32.07
C GLY A 116 -15.99 5.02 33.46
N PRO A 117 -16.33 3.73 33.66
CA PRO A 117 -16.01 3.03 34.90
C PRO A 117 -14.52 3.02 35.26
N ALA A 118 -13.62 2.84 34.28
CA ALA A 118 -12.17 2.90 34.53
C ALA A 118 -11.74 4.29 35.04
N ALA A 119 -12.21 5.36 34.38
CA ALA A 119 -11.94 6.73 34.78
C ALA A 119 -12.51 7.06 36.16
N ASN A 120 -13.69 6.54 36.50
CA ASN A 120 -14.28 6.71 37.83
C ASN A 120 -13.45 6.04 38.93
N VAL A 121 -12.99 4.80 38.70
CA VAL A 121 -12.08 4.11 39.64
C VAL A 121 -10.80 4.92 39.80
N PHE A 122 -10.19 5.36 38.70
CA PHE A 122 -8.98 6.17 38.71
C PHE A 122 -9.16 7.51 39.45
N ALA A 123 -10.30 8.17 39.26
CA ALA A 123 -10.64 9.43 39.92
C ALA A 123 -10.75 9.28 41.45
N GLN A 124 -11.30 8.16 41.93
CA GLN A 124 -11.50 7.86 43.34
C GLN A 124 -10.24 7.37 44.08
N MET A 125 -9.14 7.12 43.37
CA MET A 125 -7.89 6.72 44.00
C MET A 125 -7.32 7.87 44.85
N PRO A 126 -7.06 7.66 46.16
CA PRO A 126 -6.58 8.71 47.07
C PRO A 126 -5.13 9.12 46.77
N MET A 127 -4.31 8.18 46.28
CA MET A 127 -3.00 8.45 45.71
C MET A 127 -2.85 7.68 44.41
N ARG A 128 -2.32 8.35 43.37
CA ARG A 128 -2.07 7.76 42.05
C ARG A 128 -0.57 7.68 41.85
N ASP A 129 -0.03 6.47 41.91
CA ASP A 129 1.37 6.21 41.57
C ASP A 129 1.55 6.08 40.06
N VAL A 130 2.81 6.01 39.61
CA VAL A 130 3.14 5.89 38.18
C VAL A 130 2.49 4.65 37.53
N VAL A 131 2.26 3.59 38.30
CA VAL A 131 1.63 2.36 37.80
C VAL A 131 0.17 2.61 37.43
N ALA A 132 -0.59 3.30 38.28
CA ALA A 132 -1.98 3.64 38.01
C ALA A 132 -2.12 4.57 36.78
N TRP A 133 -1.26 5.60 36.68
CA TRP A 133 -1.21 6.49 35.51
C TRP A 133 -0.90 5.72 34.22
N ASN A 134 0.12 4.85 34.26
CA ASN A 134 0.53 4.04 33.11
C ASN A 134 -0.57 3.06 32.67
N ALA A 135 -1.30 2.45 33.61
CA ALA A 135 -2.41 1.56 33.29
C ALA A 135 -3.50 2.30 32.49
N MET A 136 -3.87 3.50 32.92
CA MET A 136 -4.89 4.31 32.25
C MET A 136 -4.40 4.85 30.89
N LEU A 137 -3.17 5.36 30.83
CA LEU A 137 -2.54 5.84 29.59
C LEU A 137 -2.41 4.74 28.54
N ALA A 138 -1.90 3.57 28.93
CA ALA A 138 -1.79 2.42 28.04
C ALA A 138 -3.18 1.97 27.55
N GLY A 139 -4.21 2.03 28.40
CA GLY A 139 -5.57 1.72 28.01
C GLY A 139 -6.13 2.64 26.95
N TYR A 140 -5.97 3.96 27.11
CA TYR A 140 -6.37 4.92 26.08
C TYR A 140 -5.56 4.76 24.80
N ALA A 141 -4.24 4.56 24.89
CA ALA A 141 -3.36 4.39 23.74
C ALA A 141 -3.69 3.12 22.94
N GLN A 142 -3.90 1.98 23.60
CA GLN A 142 -4.26 0.71 22.95
C GLN A 142 -5.60 0.78 22.18
N HIS A 143 -6.51 1.66 22.59
CA HIS A 143 -7.81 1.85 21.96
C HIS A 143 -7.86 3.09 21.04
N GLY A 144 -6.70 3.66 20.69
CA GLY A 144 -6.64 4.78 19.73
C GLY A 144 -7.20 6.11 20.25
N MET A 145 -7.41 6.26 21.56
CA MET A 145 -7.99 7.48 22.14
C MET A 145 -6.95 8.57 22.36
N TYR A 146 -6.50 9.16 21.25
CA TYR A 146 -5.43 10.16 21.21
C TYR A 146 -5.64 11.33 22.17
N GLN A 147 -6.79 12.02 22.09
CA GLN A 147 -7.04 13.22 22.90
C GLN A 147 -7.03 12.95 24.40
N HIS A 148 -7.64 11.83 24.81
CA HIS A 148 -7.71 11.43 26.22
C HIS A 148 -6.34 11.01 26.76
N ALA A 149 -5.54 10.28 25.97
CA ALA A 149 -4.19 9.88 26.36
C ALA A 149 -3.26 11.09 26.53
N ILE A 150 -3.31 12.06 25.61
CA ILE A 150 -2.49 13.28 25.70
C ILE A 150 -2.93 14.16 26.87
N ALA A 151 -4.23 14.36 27.07
CA ALA A 151 -4.75 15.11 28.21
C ALA A 151 -4.32 14.49 29.55
N LEU A 152 -4.38 13.16 29.65
CA LEU A 152 -3.97 12.43 30.86
C LEU A 152 -2.45 12.50 31.10
N LEU A 153 -1.63 12.52 30.04
CA LEU A 153 -0.17 12.72 30.17
C LEU A 153 0.15 14.12 30.73
N LEU A 154 -0.54 15.15 30.25
CA LEU A 154 -0.37 16.51 30.74
C LEU A 154 -0.83 16.64 32.20
N ASP A 155 -1.92 15.99 32.56
CA ASP A 155 -2.42 15.93 33.95
C ASP A 155 -1.41 15.23 34.87
N MET A 156 -0.82 14.10 34.43
CA MET A 156 0.24 13.40 35.17
C MET A 156 1.43 14.32 35.48
N GLN A 157 1.83 15.17 34.54
CA GLN A 157 2.94 16.12 34.72
C GLN A 157 2.60 17.25 35.68
N GLY A 158 1.33 17.66 35.76
CA GLY A 158 0.84 18.66 36.71
C GLY A 158 0.66 18.13 38.14
N HIS A 159 0.50 16.82 38.31
CA HIS A 159 0.20 16.19 39.59
C HIS A 159 1.47 15.74 40.33
N GLY A 160 1.89 16.51 41.35
CA GLY A 160 2.81 16.03 42.41
C GLY A 160 4.22 15.61 41.98
N CYS A 161 4.84 16.28 41.00
CA CYS A 161 6.21 16.01 40.54
C CYS A 161 6.45 14.59 39.97
N LEU A 162 5.39 13.88 39.55
CA LEU A 162 5.54 12.58 38.88
C LEU A 162 6.07 12.78 37.44
N ARG A 163 7.14 12.07 37.12
CA ARG A 163 7.78 12.12 35.81
C ARG A 163 7.35 10.92 34.95
N PRO A 164 6.94 11.12 33.69
CA PRO A 164 6.77 10.02 32.73
C PRO A 164 8.04 9.16 32.67
N ASN A 165 7.89 7.84 32.83
CA ASN A 165 8.99 6.88 32.74
C ASN A 165 9.00 6.18 31.37
N ALA A 166 9.97 5.28 31.15
CA ALA A 166 10.09 4.57 29.87
C ALA A 166 8.80 3.84 29.47
N SER A 167 8.08 3.24 30.43
CA SER A 167 6.80 2.56 30.18
C SER A 167 5.71 3.54 29.73
N THR A 168 5.63 4.73 30.32
CA THR A 168 4.73 5.79 29.87
C THR A 168 5.02 6.16 28.41
N ILE A 169 6.29 6.42 28.09
CA ILE A 169 6.72 6.86 26.77
C ILE A 169 6.43 5.80 25.69
N VAL A 170 6.83 4.55 25.94
CA VAL A 170 6.65 3.44 24.98
C VAL A 170 5.18 3.16 24.71
N SER A 171 4.30 3.37 25.69
CA SER A 171 2.85 3.20 25.48
C SER A 171 2.23 4.28 24.58
N LEU A 172 2.78 5.49 24.57
CA LEU A 172 2.24 6.63 23.84
C LEU A 172 2.79 6.78 22.42
N LEU A 173 4.06 6.44 22.19
CA LEU A 173 4.69 6.60 20.88
C LEU A 173 3.96 5.88 19.73
N PRO A 174 3.42 4.65 19.88
CA PRO A 174 2.60 4.02 18.85
C PRO A 174 1.33 4.82 18.50
N LEU A 175 0.68 5.41 19.50
CA LEU A 175 -0.51 6.25 19.30
C LEU A 175 -0.14 7.54 18.54
N LEU A 176 0.98 8.17 18.89
CA LEU A 176 1.47 9.34 18.14
C LEU A 176 1.81 8.99 16.69
N ALA A 177 2.41 7.81 16.49
CA ALA A 177 2.77 7.31 15.17
C ALA A 177 1.54 7.03 14.29
N GLN A 178 0.46 6.48 14.87
CA GLN A 178 -0.81 6.24 14.17
C GLN A 178 -1.48 7.54 13.70
N HIS A 179 -1.33 8.63 14.47
CA HIS A 179 -1.91 9.94 14.14
C HIS A 179 -0.95 10.87 13.38
N GLU A 180 0.21 10.36 12.93
CA GLU A 180 1.28 11.15 12.29
C GLU A 180 1.65 12.43 13.10
N ALA A 181 1.56 12.36 14.44
CA ALA A 181 1.68 13.49 15.35
C ALA A 181 3.14 13.85 15.68
N LEU A 182 3.86 14.31 14.66
CA LEU A 182 5.30 14.57 14.73
C LEU A 182 5.69 15.55 15.84
N SER A 183 4.95 16.66 16.02
CA SER A 183 5.28 17.71 17.00
C SER A 183 5.28 17.20 18.45
N GLN A 184 4.32 16.36 18.78
CA GLN A 184 4.23 15.72 20.09
C GLN A 184 5.32 14.65 20.20
N GLY A 185 5.57 13.89 19.13
CA GLY A 185 6.63 12.88 19.08
C GLY A 185 8.03 13.45 19.31
N THR A 186 8.36 14.59 18.68
CA THR A 186 9.64 15.30 18.87
C THR A 186 9.75 15.88 20.28
N SER A 187 8.66 16.38 20.85
CA SER A 187 8.63 16.88 22.23
C SER A 187 8.90 15.77 23.25
N ILE A 188 8.31 14.59 23.05
CA ILE A 188 8.59 13.39 23.86
C ILE A 188 10.05 12.95 23.68
N HIS A 189 10.56 12.90 22.45
CA HIS A 189 11.96 12.56 22.21
C HIS A 189 12.92 13.50 22.95
N ALA A 190 12.70 14.82 22.88
CA ALA A 190 13.48 15.81 23.59
C ALA A 190 13.35 15.69 25.13
N TYR A 191 12.20 15.25 25.63
CA TYR A 191 12.05 14.89 27.04
C TYR A 191 12.92 13.68 27.40
N CYS A 192 12.90 12.61 26.61
CA CYS A 192 13.72 11.41 26.86
C CYS A 192 15.22 11.72 26.90
N LEU A 193 15.71 12.60 26.01
CA LEU A 193 17.10 13.05 26.00
C LEU A 193 17.49 13.85 27.25
N ARG A 194 16.56 14.64 27.81
CA ARG A 194 16.81 15.47 29.01
C ARG A 194 16.61 14.73 30.32
N ALA A 195 15.70 13.76 30.35
CA ALA A 195 15.28 13.09 31.57
C ALA A 195 16.24 12.00 32.06
N CYS A 196 17.28 11.67 31.28
CA CYS A 196 18.26 10.60 31.54
C CYS A 196 17.59 9.29 31.96
N LEU A 197 17.16 8.46 31.00
CA LEU A 197 16.77 7.08 31.31
C LEU A 197 18.03 6.33 31.75
N ASP A 198 18.22 6.17 33.06
CA ASP A 198 19.48 5.69 33.66
C ASP A 198 19.82 4.25 33.27
N GLN A 199 18.81 3.46 32.87
CA GLN A 199 18.97 2.05 32.53
C GLN A 199 19.12 1.86 31.02
N LYS A 200 20.14 1.08 30.64
CA LYS A 200 20.41 0.71 29.25
C LYS A 200 19.17 0.08 28.57
N GLU A 201 18.44 -0.78 29.28
CA GLU A 201 17.23 -1.46 28.77
C GLU A 201 16.10 -0.47 28.43
N GLU A 202 15.89 0.56 29.25
CA GLU A 202 14.89 1.60 29.03
C GLU A 202 15.19 2.43 27.78
N GLN A 203 16.47 2.74 27.56
CA GLN A 203 16.93 3.46 26.36
C GLN A 203 16.67 2.66 25.07
N VAL A 204 16.85 1.33 25.10
CA VAL A 204 16.57 0.46 23.94
C VAL A 204 15.08 0.48 23.58
N LEU A 205 14.21 0.31 24.58
CA LEU A 205 12.76 0.26 24.40
C LEU A 205 12.23 1.59 23.84
N VAL A 206 12.66 2.70 24.43
CA VAL A 206 12.26 4.05 23.99
C VAL A 206 12.84 4.37 22.61
N GLY A 207 14.11 4.08 22.37
CA GLY A 207 14.74 4.29 21.05
C GLY A 207 14.05 3.50 19.93
N THR A 208 13.65 2.26 20.20
CA THR A 208 12.90 1.43 19.24
C THR A 208 11.51 2.01 18.95
N ALA A 209 10.79 2.45 19.98
CA ALA A 209 9.48 3.08 19.82
C ALA A 209 9.57 4.42 19.08
N LEU A 210 10.62 5.21 19.32
CA LEU A 210 10.90 6.46 18.62
C LEU A 210 11.22 6.20 17.15
N LEU A 211 11.99 5.16 16.84
CA LEU A 211 12.31 4.75 15.48
C LEU A 211 11.03 4.46 14.67
N ASP A 212 10.11 3.66 15.23
CA ASP A 212 8.81 3.38 14.59
C ASP A 212 7.96 4.64 14.42
N MET A 213 7.95 5.53 15.43
CA MET A 213 7.22 6.80 15.39
C MET A 213 7.73 7.71 14.27
N TYR A 214 9.04 7.97 14.20
CA TYR A 214 9.61 8.79 13.12
C TYR A 214 9.43 8.15 11.74
N ALA A 215 9.54 6.82 11.65
CA ALA A 215 9.31 6.09 10.41
C ALA A 215 7.88 6.29 9.89
N LYS A 216 6.86 6.13 10.75
CA LYS A 216 5.45 6.32 10.38
C LYS A 216 5.08 7.77 10.13
N CYS A 217 5.72 8.72 10.82
CA CYS A 217 5.59 10.15 10.53
C CYS A 217 6.36 10.58 9.26
N LYS A 218 6.88 9.65 8.45
CA LYS A 218 7.59 9.92 7.18
C LYS A 218 8.91 10.71 7.32
N HIS A 219 9.48 10.78 8.53
CA HIS A 219 10.78 11.38 8.82
C HIS A 219 11.92 10.33 8.76
N LEU A 220 12.03 9.67 7.61
CA LEU A 220 12.86 8.50 7.40
C LEU A 220 14.37 8.76 7.60
N VAL A 221 14.87 9.93 7.18
CA VAL A 221 16.30 10.28 7.33
C VAL A 221 16.69 10.39 8.80
N TYR A 222 15.84 11.02 9.62
CA TYR A 222 16.09 11.16 11.05
C TYR A 222 15.92 9.83 11.79
N ALA A 223 14.94 9.01 11.38
CA ALA A 223 14.81 7.64 11.86
C ALA A 223 16.10 6.84 11.60
N CYS A 224 16.69 6.97 10.40
CA CYS A 224 17.98 6.37 10.08
C CYS A 224 19.13 6.90 10.94
N SER A 225 19.22 8.20 11.20
CA SER A 225 20.29 8.75 12.06
C SER A 225 20.15 8.24 13.50
N LEU A 226 18.94 8.28 14.05
CA LEU A 226 18.65 7.76 15.39
C LEU A 226 19.08 6.29 15.51
N PHE A 227 18.77 5.47 14.52
CA PHE A 227 19.18 4.07 14.54
C PHE A 227 20.70 3.87 14.45
N LYS A 228 21.40 4.69 13.66
CA LYS A 228 22.88 4.67 13.60
C LYS A 228 23.50 5.06 14.93
N ASP A 229 22.92 6.05 15.61
CA ASP A 229 23.36 6.46 16.96
C ASP A 229 23.13 5.32 17.97
N MET A 230 21.98 4.65 17.92
CA MET A 230 21.69 3.47 18.75
C MET A 230 22.68 2.32 18.51
N LEU A 231 23.10 2.10 17.25
CA LEU A 231 24.14 1.12 16.92
C LEU A 231 25.51 1.53 17.49
N ALA A 232 25.90 2.80 17.31
CA ALA A 232 27.19 3.32 17.77
C ALA A 232 27.35 3.27 19.30
N GLN A 233 26.25 3.50 20.03
CA GLN A 233 26.23 3.43 21.50
C GLN A 233 26.13 1.99 22.04
N GLY A 234 26.05 0.98 21.17
CA GLY A 234 25.85 -0.41 21.57
C GLY A 234 24.53 -0.62 22.33
N LEU A 235 23.54 0.24 22.09
CA LEU A 235 22.19 0.15 22.65
C LEU A 235 21.32 -0.84 21.88
N CYS A 236 21.70 -1.22 20.66
CA CYS A 236 21.03 -2.29 19.94
C CYS A 236 21.41 -3.67 20.50
N PHE A 237 20.61 -4.22 21.40
CA PHE A 237 20.35 -5.65 21.34
C PHE A 237 19.43 -5.89 20.15
N LEU A 238 19.74 -6.89 19.32
CA LEU A 238 18.92 -7.23 18.15
C LEU A 238 17.60 -7.83 18.66
N SER A 239 16.64 -6.99 19.00
CA SER A 239 15.26 -7.46 19.13
C SER A 239 14.69 -7.57 17.71
N PRO A 240 13.91 -8.62 17.38
CA PRO A 240 13.23 -8.70 16.10
C PRO A 240 12.44 -7.43 15.74
N THR A 241 11.84 -6.78 16.73
CA THR A 241 11.05 -5.55 16.60
C THR A 241 11.87 -4.32 16.24
N SER A 242 13.06 -4.15 16.84
CA SER A 242 13.94 -3.01 16.52
C SER A 242 14.52 -3.13 15.13
N VAL A 243 14.90 -4.35 14.74
CA VAL A 243 15.41 -4.62 13.39
C VAL A 243 14.31 -4.49 12.34
N ALA A 244 13.10 -5.01 12.60
CA ALA A 244 11.96 -4.83 11.69
C ALA A 244 11.65 -3.35 11.42
N SER A 245 11.71 -2.51 12.46
CA SER A 245 11.48 -1.07 12.34
C SER A 245 12.58 -0.39 11.52
N ALA A 246 13.85 -0.73 11.76
CA ALA A 246 14.98 -0.20 10.98
C ALA A 246 14.93 -0.65 9.52
N LEU A 247 14.64 -1.92 9.25
CA LEU A 247 14.50 -2.46 7.90
C LEU A 247 13.36 -1.81 7.14
N ARG A 248 12.25 -1.44 7.80
CA ARG A 248 11.16 -0.69 7.17
C ARG A 248 11.62 0.69 6.70
N VAL A 249 12.48 1.36 7.48
CA VAL A 249 13.08 2.64 7.08
C VAL A 249 14.00 2.43 5.88
N CYS A 250 14.89 1.42 5.92
CA CYS A 250 15.75 1.08 4.78
C CYS A 250 14.94 0.79 3.51
N ALA A 251 13.86 0.02 3.64
CA ALA A 251 12.98 -0.33 2.54
C ALA A 251 12.30 0.91 1.93
N SER A 252 11.94 1.89 2.76
CA SER A 252 11.27 3.11 2.32
C SER A 252 12.22 4.14 1.71
N LEU A 253 13.50 4.11 2.10
CA LEU A 253 14.57 4.93 1.53
C LEU A 253 15.30 4.24 0.37
N SER A 254 14.97 2.98 0.07
CA SER A 254 15.74 2.12 -0.83
C SER A 254 17.23 2.05 -0.45
N ASP A 255 17.56 2.16 0.84
CA ASP A 255 18.94 2.07 1.35
C ASP A 255 19.35 0.60 1.50
N VAL A 256 19.72 0.00 0.37
CA VAL A 256 20.18 -1.39 0.28
C VAL A 256 21.43 -1.62 1.10
N ARG A 257 22.33 -0.63 1.21
CA ARG A 257 23.59 -0.78 1.93
C ARG A 257 23.35 -0.95 3.42
N MET A 258 22.48 -0.14 4.00
CA MET A 258 22.11 -0.27 5.40
C MET A 258 21.29 -1.55 5.64
N GLY A 259 20.39 -1.89 4.72
CA GLY A 259 19.63 -3.14 4.77
C GLY A 259 20.51 -4.39 4.77
N THR A 260 21.56 -4.45 3.94
CA THR A 260 22.49 -5.59 3.89
C THR A 260 23.37 -5.68 5.13
N GLN A 261 23.79 -4.55 5.70
CA GLN A 261 24.49 -4.53 6.99
C GLN A 261 23.61 -5.09 8.12
N LEU A 262 22.32 -4.74 8.13
CA LEU A 262 21.36 -5.28 9.10
C LEU A 262 21.12 -6.78 8.90
N HIS A 263 21.01 -7.23 7.65
CA HIS A 263 20.92 -8.65 7.34
C HIS A 263 22.14 -9.43 7.85
N ALA A 264 23.36 -8.95 7.56
CA ALA A 264 24.59 -9.59 8.04
C ALA A 264 24.67 -9.62 9.58
N LEU A 265 24.20 -8.57 10.24
CA LEU A 265 24.14 -8.48 11.70
C LEU A 265 23.13 -9.49 12.28
N LEU A 266 21.96 -9.63 11.67
CA LEU A 266 20.97 -10.66 12.02
C LEU A 266 21.54 -12.07 11.88
N ALA A 267 22.22 -12.36 10.77
CA ALA A 267 22.86 -13.64 10.52
C ALA A 267 23.88 -13.99 11.63
N LYS A 268 24.75 -13.04 11.99
CA LYS A 268 25.76 -13.23 13.06
C LYS A 268 25.15 -13.43 14.45
N SER A 269 23.97 -12.87 14.71
CA SER A 269 23.32 -12.91 16.02
C SER A 269 22.47 -14.15 16.29
N GLY A 270 22.27 -15.01 15.28
CA GLY A 270 21.39 -16.19 15.40
C GLY A 270 19.89 -15.89 15.34
N ILE A 271 19.48 -14.63 15.21
CA ILE A 271 18.07 -14.19 15.12
C ILE A 271 17.52 -14.27 13.70
N HIS A 272 18.33 -14.66 12.71
CA HIS A 272 17.90 -14.83 11.31
C HIS A 272 16.75 -15.84 11.12
N THR A 273 16.51 -16.73 12.09
CA THR A 273 15.39 -17.68 12.09
C THR A 273 14.07 -17.06 12.57
N ASP A 274 14.09 -15.83 13.09
CA ASP A 274 12.89 -15.12 13.52
C ASP A 274 12.02 -14.72 12.32
N LEU A 275 10.75 -15.14 12.35
CA LEU A 275 9.78 -14.92 11.28
C LEU A 275 9.51 -13.43 11.02
N THR A 276 9.49 -12.60 12.07
CA THR A 276 9.21 -11.16 11.95
C THR A 276 10.39 -10.42 11.31
N ALA A 277 11.60 -10.74 11.73
CA ALA A 277 12.83 -10.21 11.14
C ALA A 277 12.98 -10.66 9.69
N GLY A 278 12.72 -11.95 9.40
CA GLY A 278 12.71 -12.52 8.04
C GLY A 278 11.69 -11.83 7.12
N ASN A 279 10.45 -11.66 7.57
CA ASN A 279 9.40 -10.95 6.81
C ASN A 279 9.78 -9.49 6.52
N SER A 280 10.44 -8.82 7.48
CA SER A 280 10.91 -7.44 7.30
C SER A 280 12.07 -7.34 6.31
N LEU A 281 12.99 -8.30 6.32
CA LEU A 281 14.07 -8.40 5.33
C LEU A 281 13.52 -8.68 3.93
N LEU A 282 12.56 -9.61 3.81
CA LEU A 282 11.87 -9.87 2.54
C LEU A 282 11.26 -8.59 1.97
N SER A 283 10.49 -7.86 2.79
CA SER A 283 9.90 -6.59 2.34
C SER A 283 10.95 -5.55 1.95
N MET A 284 12.11 -5.53 2.61
CA MET A 284 13.18 -4.59 2.30
C MET A 284 13.83 -4.89 0.95
N TYR A 285 14.26 -6.14 0.72
CA TYR A 285 14.84 -6.55 -0.56
C TYR A 285 13.84 -6.45 -1.71
N ALA A 286 12.58 -6.84 -1.48
CA ALA A 286 11.50 -6.73 -2.45
C ALA A 286 11.28 -5.27 -2.91
N LYS A 287 11.18 -4.33 -1.97
CA LYS A 287 11.01 -2.90 -2.27
C LYS A 287 12.24 -2.27 -2.92
N ALA A 288 13.43 -2.83 -2.69
CA ALA A 288 14.65 -2.44 -3.38
C ALA A 288 14.79 -3.01 -4.81
N GLY A 289 13.85 -3.85 -5.26
CA GLY A 289 13.90 -4.51 -6.56
C GLY A 289 14.89 -5.68 -6.65
N LEU A 290 15.46 -6.08 -5.51
CA LEU A 290 16.39 -7.21 -5.38
C LEU A 290 15.61 -8.53 -5.23
N ILE A 291 14.93 -8.90 -6.31
CA ILE A 291 14.00 -10.03 -6.33
C ILE A 291 14.71 -11.38 -6.15
N ASN A 292 15.92 -11.53 -6.67
CA ASN A 292 16.67 -12.79 -6.54
C ASN A 292 17.08 -13.04 -5.09
N GLU A 293 17.53 -11.99 -4.42
CA GLU A 293 17.89 -11.97 -3.00
C GLU A 293 16.66 -12.20 -2.12
N THR A 294 15.51 -11.63 -2.50
CA THR A 294 14.22 -11.87 -1.84
C THR A 294 13.83 -13.36 -1.93
N MET A 295 13.99 -13.98 -3.10
CA MET A 295 13.67 -15.40 -3.28
C MET A 295 14.62 -16.32 -2.51
N ALA A 296 15.93 -16.05 -2.55
CA ALA A 296 16.92 -16.81 -1.80
C ALA A 296 16.60 -16.79 -0.30
N LEU A 297 16.35 -15.59 0.25
CA LEU A 297 15.97 -15.43 1.65
C LEU A 297 14.67 -16.18 1.98
N PHE A 298 13.66 -16.09 1.11
CA PHE A 298 12.40 -16.79 1.34
C PHE A 298 12.59 -18.30 1.40
N ASP A 299 13.36 -18.87 0.48
CA ASP A 299 13.59 -20.32 0.46
C ASP A 299 14.40 -20.77 1.69
N GLU A 300 15.32 -19.95 2.21
CA GLU A 300 16.06 -20.17 3.47
C GLU A 300 15.18 -20.15 4.73
N MET A 301 14.05 -19.42 4.73
CA MET A 301 13.18 -19.33 5.91
C MET A 301 12.54 -20.68 6.28
N ALA A 302 12.75 -21.14 7.52
CA ALA A 302 12.21 -22.42 8.00
C ALA A 302 10.67 -22.45 8.10
N ILE A 303 10.06 -21.34 8.53
CA ILE A 303 8.61 -21.17 8.64
C ILE A 303 8.22 -20.01 7.73
N LYS A 304 7.14 -20.18 6.98
CA LYS A 304 6.59 -19.20 6.05
C LYS A 304 5.12 -19.01 6.39
N ASP A 305 4.72 -17.77 6.62
CA ASP A 305 3.34 -17.43 6.93
C ASP A 305 2.72 -16.54 5.85
N THR A 306 1.47 -16.15 6.04
CA THR A 306 0.75 -15.27 5.13
C THR A 306 1.49 -13.96 4.88
N VAL A 307 2.22 -13.44 5.88
CA VAL A 307 3.01 -12.21 5.75
C VAL A 307 4.25 -12.45 4.87
N SER A 308 4.93 -13.60 4.97
CA SER A 308 6.04 -13.96 4.09
C SER A 308 5.61 -14.00 2.62
N TYR A 309 4.48 -14.66 2.32
CA TYR A 309 3.94 -14.72 0.97
C TYR A 309 3.44 -13.35 0.49
N GLY A 310 2.77 -12.58 1.35
CA GLY A 310 2.31 -11.22 1.04
C GLY A 310 3.46 -10.27 0.66
N ALA A 311 4.60 -10.35 1.36
CA ALA A 311 5.79 -9.56 1.04
C ALA A 311 6.35 -9.86 -0.35
N LEU A 312 6.41 -11.15 -0.73
CA LEU A 312 6.81 -11.58 -2.07
C LEU A 312 5.84 -11.13 -3.14
N LEU A 313 4.54 -11.36 -2.93
CA LEU A 313 3.49 -10.94 -3.87
C LEU A 313 3.58 -9.44 -4.14
N SER A 314 3.58 -8.65 -3.07
CA SER A 314 3.73 -7.19 -3.17
C SER A 314 5.03 -6.80 -3.88
N GLY A 315 6.14 -7.48 -3.58
CA GLY A 315 7.44 -7.26 -4.22
C GLY A 315 7.41 -7.50 -5.72
N TYR A 316 6.92 -8.66 -6.14
CA TYR A 316 6.79 -9.04 -7.54
C TYR A 316 5.88 -8.08 -8.31
N VAL A 317 4.71 -7.75 -7.77
CA VAL A 317 3.75 -6.82 -8.39
C VAL A 317 4.36 -5.42 -8.55
N GLN A 318 5.01 -4.88 -7.51
CA GLN A 318 5.64 -3.54 -7.54
C GLN A 318 6.79 -3.46 -8.54
N ASN A 319 7.48 -4.58 -8.80
CA ASN A 319 8.58 -4.65 -9.75
C ASN A 319 8.12 -5.09 -11.16
N GLY A 320 6.82 -5.08 -11.44
CA GLY A 320 6.27 -5.40 -12.76
C GLY A 320 6.36 -6.89 -13.17
N LYS A 321 6.68 -7.77 -12.21
CA LYS A 321 6.84 -9.22 -12.39
C LYS A 321 5.57 -9.96 -11.97
N ALA A 322 4.49 -9.66 -12.65
CA ALA A 322 3.15 -10.10 -12.26
C ALA A 322 2.92 -11.61 -12.48
N GLU A 323 3.58 -12.25 -13.44
CA GLU A 323 3.48 -13.70 -13.65
C GLU A 323 4.09 -14.48 -12.48
N GLU A 324 5.25 -14.04 -11.99
CA GLU A 324 5.91 -14.63 -10.84
C GLU A 324 5.09 -14.45 -9.55
N ALA A 325 4.34 -13.35 -9.42
CA ALA A 325 3.39 -13.17 -8.33
C ALA A 325 2.32 -14.28 -8.33
N PHE A 326 1.77 -14.66 -9.48
CA PHE A 326 0.81 -15.76 -9.55
C PHE A 326 1.44 -17.12 -9.22
N LEU A 327 2.71 -17.35 -9.59
CA LEU A 327 3.43 -18.56 -9.22
C LEU A 327 3.61 -18.66 -7.70
N VAL A 328 3.97 -17.56 -7.04
CA VAL A 328 4.05 -17.49 -5.56
C VAL A 328 2.68 -17.73 -4.93
N PHE A 329 1.62 -17.16 -5.48
CA PHE A 329 0.26 -17.39 -4.98
C PHE A 329 -0.16 -18.86 -5.11
N LYS A 330 0.17 -19.50 -6.23
CA LYS A 330 -0.07 -20.95 -6.42
C LYS A 330 0.74 -21.78 -5.42
N LYS A 331 2.00 -21.42 -5.15
CA LYS A 331 2.85 -22.05 -4.12
C LYS A 331 2.21 -21.90 -2.73
N MET A 332 1.72 -20.71 -2.39
CA MET A 332 1.01 -20.43 -1.12
C MET A 332 -0.20 -21.37 -0.94
N GLN A 333 -1.04 -21.50 -1.98
CA GLN A 333 -2.20 -22.37 -1.97
C GLN A 333 -1.82 -23.85 -1.85
N ALA A 334 -0.79 -24.30 -2.57
CA ALA A 334 -0.29 -25.67 -2.50
C ALA A 334 0.28 -26.02 -1.12
N CYS A 335 0.83 -25.04 -0.41
CA CYS A 335 1.29 -25.18 0.98
C CYS A 335 0.16 -25.04 2.02
N ASN A 336 -1.11 -25.00 1.60
CA ASN A 336 -2.29 -24.81 2.47
C ASN A 336 -2.25 -23.53 3.34
N VAL A 337 -1.51 -22.51 2.90
CA VAL A 337 -1.54 -21.19 3.57
C VAL A 337 -2.69 -20.39 2.98
N ALA A 338 -3.67 -20.03 3.81
CA ALA A 338 -4.88 -19.35 3.35
C ALA A 338 -4.59 -17.87 3.01
N PRO A 339 -4.93 -17.41 1.79
CA PRO A 339 -4.92 -15.99 1.44
C PRO A 339 -5.83 -15.17 2.35
N ASP A 340 -5.29 -14.10 2.90
CA ASP A 340 -6.02 -13.10 3.67
C ASP A 340 -6.25 -11.81 2.85
N VAL A 341 -6.79 -10.79 3.51
CA VAL A 341 -7.05 -9.47 2.91
C VAL A 341 -5.77 -8.87 2.30
N ALA A 342 -4.67 -8.86 3.05
CA ALA A 342 -3.39 -8.30 2.61
C ALA A 342 -2.83 -9.03 1.38
N THR A 343 -2.97 -10.36 1.35
CA THR A 343 -2.59 -11.22 0.23
C THR A 343 -3.38 -10.84 -1.03
N MET A 344 -4.71 -10.72 -0.91
CA MET A 344 -5.56 -10.42 -2.06
C MET A 344 -5.35 -8.99 -2.57
N VAL A 345 -5.23 -8.00 -1.68
CA VAL A 345 -4.90 -6.60 -2.05
C VAL A 345 -3.54 -6.51 -2.76
N SER A 346 -2.58 -7.38 -2.41
CA SER A 346 -1.28 -7.41 -3.08
C SER A 346 -1.31 -8.12 -4.43
N LEU A 347 -2.15 -9.16 -4.58
CA LEU A 347 -2.22 -9.98 -5.82
C LEU A 347 -3.09 -9.32 -6.91
N ILE A 348 -4.26 -8.79 -6.57
CA ILE A 348 -5.23 -8.28 -7.55
C ILE A 348 -4.61 -7.23 -8.50
N PRO A 349 -3.74 -6.30 -8.05
CA PRO A 349 -3.10 -5.35 -8.95
C PRO A 349 -2.16 -5.99 -10.01
N ALA A 350 -1.64 -7.20 -9.79
CA ALA A 350 -0.90 -7.93 -10.85
C ALA A 350 -1.79 -8.25 -12.05
N CYS A 351 -3.07 -8.57 -11.82
CA CYS A 351 -4.05 -8.73 -12.90
C CYS A 351 -4.18 -7.43 -13.70
N SER A 352 -4.25 -6.28 -13.00
CA SER A 352 -4.33 -4.96 -13.62
C SER A 352 -3.12 -4.64 -14.50
N HIS A 353 -1.91 -5.05 -14.09
CA HIS A 353 -0.68 -4.79 -14.84
C HIS A 353 -0.57 -5.62 -16.13
N LEU A 354 -0.94 -6.90 -16.06
CA LEU A 354 -0.93 -7.80 -17.23
C LEU A 354 -2.19 -7.67 -18.08
N ALA A 355 -3.17 -6.91 -17.60
CA ALA A 355 -4.54 -6.90 -18.10
C ALA A 355 -5.14 -8.32 -18.24
N ALA A 356 -4.77 -9.21 -17.30
CA ALA A 356 -5.18 -10.60 -17.24
C ALA A 356 -6.57 -10.71 -16.60
N LEU A 357 -7.61 -10.44 -17.39
CA LEU A 357 -8.99 -10.41 -16.96
C LEU A 357 -9.43 -11.75 -16.38
N GLN A 358 -9.02 -12.88 -16.96
CA GLN A 358 -9.45 -14.18 -16.48
C GLN A 358 -8.89 -14.47 -15.09
N HIS A 359 -7.60 -14.19 -14.89
CA HIS A 359 -6.96 -14.27 -13.58
C HIS A 359 -7.64 -13.34 -12.56
N GLY A 360 -7.98 -12.12 -12.97
CA GLY A 360 -8.76 -11.18 -12.17
C GLY A 360 -10.13 -11.72 -11.73
N ARG A 361 -10.85 -12.41 -12.62
CA ARG A 361 -12.14 -13.05 -12.31
C ARG A 361 -11.97 -14.23 -11.34
N CYS A 362 -10.93 -15.04 -11.51
CA CYS A 362 -10.61 -16.11 -10.56
C CYS A 362 -10.30 -15.54 -9.16
N SER A 363 -9.49 -14.48 -9.08
CA SER A 363 -9.20 -13.78 -7.83
C SER A 363 -10.47 -13.21 -7.19
N HIS A 364 -11.36 -12.58 -7.96
CA HIS A 364 -12.65 -12.10 -7.47
C HIS A 364 -13.54 -13.25 -6.95
N GLY A 365 -13.60 -14.39 -7.66
CA GLY A 365 -14.29 -15.59 -7.19
C GLY A 365 -13.76 -16.09 -5.84
N SER A 366 -12.43 -16.11 -5.67
CA SER A 366 -11.78 -16.47 -4.40
C SER A 366 -12.14 -15.49 -3.26
N VAL A 367 -12.20 -14.19 -3.53
CA VAL A 367 -12.66 -13.17 -2.56
C VAL A 367 -14.07 -13.46 -2.07
N ILE A 368 -14.99 -13.79 -2.99
CA ILE A 368 -16.39 -14.08 -2.66
C ILE A 368 -16.50 -15.36 -1.82
N ILE A 369 -15.88 -16.46 -2.26
CA ILE A 369 -15.94 -17.77 -1.58
C ILE A 369 -15.41 -17.69 -0.15
N ARG A 370 -14.41 -16.82 0.10
CA ARG A 370 -13.78 -16.65 1.41
C ARG A 370 -14.47 -15.61 2.31
N GLY A 371 -15.56 -15.00 1.84
CA GLY A 371 -16.26 -13.94 2.60
C GLY A 371 -15.46 -12.64 2.73
N LEU A 372 -14.43 -12.44 1.90
CA LEU A 372 -13.57 -11.25 1.95
C LEU A 372 -14.19 -10.05 1.21
N ALA A 373 -15.32 -10.23 0.52
CA ALA A 373 -16.00 -9.18 -0.23
C ALA A 373 -16.62 -8.06 0.64
N ILE A 374 -16.59 -8.20 1.97
CA ILE A 374 -17.01 -7.16 2.92
C ILE A 374 -15.94 -6.07 3.09
N GLU A 375 -14.68 -6.38 2.74
CA GLU A 375 -13.55 -5.48 2.94
C GLU A 375 -13.47 -4.45 1.81
N THR A 376 -13.71 -3.18 2.15
CA THR A 376 -13.68 -2.04 1.20
C THR A 376 -12.36 -1.97 0.42
N SER A 377 -11.24 -2.29 1.05
CA SER A 377 -9.90 -2.27 0.41
C SER A 377 -9.78 -3.28 -0.75
N ILE A 378 -10.38 -4.47 -0.62
CA ILE A 378 -10.39 -5.48 -1.68
C ILE A 378 -11.31 -5.05 -2.81
N CYS A 379 -12.50 -4.54 -2.49
CA CYS A 379 -13.43 -4.01 -3.48
C CYS A 379 -12.79 -2.88 -4.29
N ASN A 380 -12.07 -1.95 -3.65
CA ASN A 380 -11.31 -0.90 -4.33
C ASN A 380 -10.26 -1.48 -5.29
N ALA A 381 -9.50 -2.51 -4.87
CA ALA A 381 -8.55 -3.20 -5.74
C ALA A 381 -9.24 -3.89 -6.93
N LEU A 382 -10.42 -4.49 -6.74
CA LEU A 382 -11.22 -5.12 -7.80
C LEU A 382 -11.78 -4.10 -8.79
N ILE A 383 -12.24 -2.93 -8.33
CA ILE A 383 -12.71 -1.83 -9.18
C ILE A 383 -11.56 -1.37 -10.09
N ASP A 384 -10.39 -1.10 -9.53
CA ASP A 384 -9.19 -0.70 -10.30
C ASP A 384 -8.80 -1.79 -11.31
N MET A 385 -8.81 -3.05 -10.88
CA MET A 385 -8.48 -4.19 -11.74
C MET A 385 -9.43 -4.34 -12.92
N TYR A 386 -10.74 -4.34 -12.69
CA TYR A 386 -11.70 -4.44 -13.79
C TYR A 386 -11.62 -3.25 -14.74
N ALA A 387 -11.44 -2.03 -14.22
CA ALA A 387 -11.22 -0.86 -15.07
C ALA A 387 -9.95 -1.02 -15.92
N LYS A 388 -8.82 -1.39 -15.33
CA LYS A 388 -7.53 -1.60 -16.03
C LYS A 388 -7.47 -2.87 -16.91
N CYS A 389 -8.41 -3.79 -16.77
CA CYS A 389 -8.64 -4.91 -17.69
C CYS A 389 -9.73 -4.60 -18.74
N GLY A 390 -10.14 -3.34 -18.88
CA GLY A 390 -11.06 -2.88 -19.93
C GLY A 390 -12.54 -3.16 -19.68
N ARG A 391 -12.89 -3.65 -18.50
CA ARG A 391 -14.26 -3.98 -18.09
C ARG A 391 -14.78 -2.96 -17.09
N ILE A 392 -14.93 -1.72 -17.56
CA ILE A 392 -15.48 -0.62 -16.76
C ILE A 392 -16.91 -0.90 -16.29
N ASP A 393 -17.66 -1.73 -17.02
CA ASP A 393 -18.97 -2.23 -16.65
C ASP A 393 -18.93 -3.11 -15.39
N LEU A 394 -17.95 -4.04 -15.31
CA LEU A 394 -17.77 -4.89 -14.13
C LEU A 394 -17.21 -4.07 -12.95
N SER A 395 -16.31 -3.12 -13.23
CA SER A 395 -15.80 -2.17 -12.24
C SER A 395 -16.96 -1.40 -11.59
N ARG A 396 -17.89 -0.88 -12.40
CA ARG A 396 -19.11 -0.22 -11.91
C ARG A 396 -20.00 -1.15 -11.09
N GLN A 397 -20.22 -2.37 -11.55
CA GLN A 397 -21.01 -3.35 -10.81
C GLN A 397 -20.42 -3.71 -9.44
N VAL A 398 -19.09 -3.78 -9.32
CA VAL A 398 -18.43 -3.98 -8.02
C VAL A 398 -18.71 -2.77 -7.13
N PHE A 399 -18.47 -1.55 -7.63
CA PHE A 399 -18.72 -0.30 -6.90
C PHE A 399 -20.16 -0.19 -6.37
N ASP A 400 -21.15 -0.52 -7.23
CA ASP A 400 -22.58 -0.45 -6.87
C ASP A 400 -23.00 -1.47 -5.81
N LYS A 401 -22.29 -2.60 -5.70
CA LYS A 401 -22.62 -3.69 -4.77
C LYS A 401 -21.87 -3.59 -3.44
N MET A 402 -21.00 -2.59 -3.26
CA MET A 402 -20.26 -2.42 -2.01
C MET A 402 -21.21 -2.07 -0.85
N ALA A 403 -21.04 -2.74 0.28
CA ALA A 403 -21.83 -2.45 1.48
C ALA A 403 -21.51 -1.07 2.09
N ALA A 404 -20.25 -0.65 1.99
CA ALA A 404 -19.78 0.66 2.38
C ALA A 404 -18.75 1.16 1.37
N GLN A 405 -18.89 2.41 0.94
CA GLN A 405 -17.96 3.10 0.04
C GLN A 405 -17.18 4.13 0.86
N ASP A 406 -15.87 4.19 0.66
CA ASP A 406 -15.03 5.24 1.20
C ASP A 406 -14.57 6.20 0.09
N ILE A 407 -13.87 7.27 0.45
CA ILE A 407 -13.35 8.24 -0.53
C ILE A 407 -12.47 7.57 -1.60
N VAL A 408 -11.76 6.49 -1.22
CA VAL A 408 -10.92 5.71 -2.12
C VAL A 408 -11.76 4.94 -3.14
N SER A 409 -12.92 4.39 -2.76
CA SER A 409 -13.87 3.76 -3.68
C SER A 409 -14.33 4.72 -4.78
N TRP A 410 -14.72 5.93 -4.39
CA TRP A 410 -15.17 6.97 -5.32
C TRP A 410 -14.03 7.41 -6.25
N ASN A 411 -12.87 7.73 -5.69
CA ASN A 411 -11.70 8.16 -6.45
C ASN A 411 -11.24 7.07 -7.46
N THR A 412 -11.22 5.80 -7.04
CA THR A 412 -10.87 4.67 -7.92
C THR A 412 -11.82 4.56 -9.11
N MET A 413 -13.14 4.70 -8.89
CA MET A 413 -14.12 4.63 -9.97
C MET A 413 -14.07 5.85 -10.90
N ILE A 414 -13.87 7.06 -10.36
CA ILE A 414 -13.68 8.29 -11.15
C ILE A 414 -12.43 8.17 -12.04
N ALA A 415 -11.31 7.69 -11.47
CA ALA A 415 -10.09 7.42 -12.23
C ALA A 415 -10.31 6.35 -13.32
N GLY A 416 -11.06 5.29 -13.00
CA GLY A 416 -11.47 4.26 -13.96
C GLY A 416 -12.24 4.84 -15.14
N TYR A 417 -13.19 5.75 -14.90
CA TYR A 417 -13.87 6.46 -15.99
C TYR A 417 -12.90 7.34 -16.80
N GLY A 418 -11.93 7.97 -16.15
CA GLY A 418 -10.90 8.80 -16.80
C GLY A 418 -10.05 8.04 -17.81
N ILE A 419 -9.51 6.87 -17.46
CA ILE A 419 -8.72 6.06 -18.39
C ILE A 419 -9.56 5.49 -19.55
N HIS A 420 -10.89 5.43 -19.40
CA HIS A 420 -11.82 5.05 -20.45
C HIS A 420 -12.34 6.24 -21.30
N GLY A 421 -11.99 7.49 -20.96
CA GLY A 421 -12.48 8.69 -21.63
C GLY A 421 -13.96 9.02 -21.34
N LEU A 422 -14.50 8.51 -20.24
CA LEU A 422 -15.91 8.67 -19.83
C LEU A 422 -16.08 9.87 -18.89
N GLY A 423 -15.72 11.06 -19.37
CA GLY A 423 -15.64 12.26 -18.53
C GLY A 423 -16.97 12.77 -17.98
N LYS A 424 -18.08 12.55 -18.70
CA LYS A 424 -19.43 12.93 -18.24
C LYS A 424 -19.89 12.04 -17.09
N GLU A 425 -19.63 10.74 -17.20
CA GLU A 425 -19.92 9.72 -16.20
C GLU A 425 -19.11 9.98 -14.93
N ALA A 426 -17.82 10.28 -15.07
CA ALA A 426 -16.95 10.68 -13.96
C ALA A 426 -17.46 11.93 -13.22
N THR A 427 -17.88 12.96 -13.96
CA THR A 427 -18.43 14.19 -13.37
C THR A 427 -19.76 13.93 -12.65
N THR A 428 -20.64 13.12 -13.24
CA THR A 428 -21.90 12.69 -12.62
C THR A 428 -21.63 11.93 -11.33
N LEU A 429 -20.65 11.03 -11.35
CA LEU A 429 -20.27 10.24 -10.18
C LEU A 429 -19.72 11.12 -9.06
N PHE A 430 -18.89 12.11 -9.38
CA PHE A 430 -18.38 13.09 -8.42
C PHE A 430 -19.50 13.92 -7.76
N LEU A 431 -20.52 14.34 -8.53
CA LEU A 431 -21.68 15.01 -7.95
C LEU A 431 -22.45 14.07 -6.99
N GLY A 432 -22.59 12.79 -7.35
CA GLY A 432 -23.15 11.76 -6.49
C GLY A 432 -22.37 11.59 -5.18
N MET A 433 -21.04 11.54 -5.24
CA MET A 433 -20.14 11.49 -4.09
C MET A 433 -20.43 12.64 -3.11
N LYS A 434 -20.54 13.87 -3.63
CA LYS A 434 -20.84 15.06 -2.81
C LYS A 434 -22.23 15.02 -2.19
N ASN A 435 -23.23 14.55 -2.94
CA ASN A 435 -24.61 14.44 -2.45
C ASN A 435 -24.73 13.42 -1.31
N GLN A 436 -23.83 12.43 -1.25
CA GLN A 436 -23.74 11.49 -0.14
C GLN A 436 -22.89 11.98 1.04
N GLY A 437 -22.41 13.23 1.00
CA GLY A 437 -21.70 13.87 2.12
C GLY A 437 -20.20 13.59 2.17
N PHE A 438 -19.61 12.96 1.15
CA PHE A 438 -18.16 12.77 1.08
C PHE A 438 -17.47 14.08 0.66
N ALA A 439 -16.53 14.54 1.49
CA ALA A 439 -15.68 15.68 1.18
C ALA A 439 -14.61 15.27 0.15
N PRO A 440 -14.48 15.98 -0.99
CA PRO A 440 -13.40 15.76 -1.93
C PRO A 440 -12.03 15.98 -1.29
N ASP A 441 -11.07 15.13 -1.60
CA ASP A 441 -9.67 15.27 -1.20
C ASP A 441 -8.77 15.67 -2.39
N ASP A 442 -7.47 15.79 -2.14
CA ASP A 442 -6.49 16.08 -3.19
C ASP A 442 -6.46 15.00 -4.29
N VAL A 443 -6.61 13.72 -3.94
CA VAL A 443 -6.70 12.63 -4.91
C VAL A 443 -7.94 12.77 -5.80
N THR A 444 -9.09 13.20 -5.26
CA THR A 444 -10.30 13.44 -6.06
C THR A 444 -10.05 14.43 -7.19
N PHE A 445 -9.37 15.54 -6.90
CA PHE A 445 -9.09 16.57 -7.91
C PHE A 445 -8.04 16.12 -8.93
N ILE A 446 -7.05 15.32 -8.53
CA ILE A 446 -6.14 14.65 -9.49
C ILE A 446 -6.96 13.79 -10.47
N CYS A 447 -7.89 12.98 -9.97
CA CYS A 447 -8.74 12.13 -10.81
C CYS A 447 -9.60 12.98 -11.76
N LEU A 448 -10.25 14.05 -11.28
CA LEU A 448 -11.09 14.92 -12.11
C LEU A 448 -10.30 15.63 -13.22
N ILE A 449 -9.12 16.18 -12.91
CA ILE A 449 -8.30 16.86 -13.91
C ILE A 449 -7.75 15.85 -14.93
N SER A 450 -7.33 14.66 -14.49
CA SER A 450 -6.90 13.57 -15.39
C SER A 450 -8.04 13.10 -16.31
N VAL A 451 -9.26 12.97 -15.78
CA VAL A 451 -10.46 12.70 -16.58
C VAL A 451 -10.68 13.76 -17.66
N CYS A 452 -10.56 15.04 -17.28
CA CYS A 452 -10.67 16.15 -18.23
C CYS A 452 -9.57 16.07 -19.29
N SER A 453 -8.36 15.70 -18.89
CA SER A 453 -7.20 15.52 -19.79
C SER A 453 -7.43 14.42 -20.81
N HIS A 454 -8.04 13.31 -20.44
CA HIS A 454 -8.33 12.20 -21.37
C HIS A 454 -9.60 12.41 -22.21
N SER A 455 -10.43 13.39 -21.84
CA SER A 455 -11.72 13.69 -22.49
C SER A 455 -11.71 15.01 -23.27
N GLY A 456 -10.60 15.76 -23.24
CA GLY A 456 -10.47 17.06 -23.93
C GLY A 456 -11.26 18.21 -23.29
N LEU A 457 -11.65 18.07 -22.02
CA LEU A 457 -12.48 19.06 -21.30
C LEU A 457 -11.59 20.12 -20.63
N VAL A 458 -10.86 20.91 -21.44
CA VAL A 458 -9.84 21.87 -20.95
C VAL A 458 -10.45 22.93 -20.03
N THR A 459 -11.63 23.45 -20.35
CA THR A 459 -12.35 24.44 -19.55
C THR A 459 -12.73 23.91 -18.18
N GLU A 460 -13.27 22.69 -18.12
CA GLU A 460 -13.69 22.02 -16.90
C GLU A 460 -12.47 21.65 -16.04
N GLY A 461 -11.38 21.19 -16.65
CA GLY A 461 -10.14 20.89 -15.91
C GLY A 461 -9.55 22.13 -15.23
N LYS A 462 -9.51 23.27 -15.94
CA LYS A 462 -9.14 24.59 -15.35
C LYS A 462 -10.08 24.97 -14.20
N HIS A 463 -11.39 24.77 -14.37
CA HIS A 463 -12.38 25.02 -13.34
C HIS A 463 -12.12 24.17 -12.09
N TRP A 464 -11.89 22.86 -12.24
CA TRP A 464 -11.63 21.96 -11.11
C TRP A 464 -10.35 22.30 -10.36
N PHE A 465 -9.27 22.64 -11.07
CA PHE A 465 -8.01 23.07 -10.45
C PHE A 465 -8.19 24.33 -9.59
N ASN A 466 -8.95 25.31 -10.07
CA ASN A 466 -9.23 26.54 -9.31
C ASN A 466 -10.16 26.28 -8.11
N MET A 467 -11.19 25.47 -8.31
CA MET A 467 -12.18 25.12 -7.28
C MET A 467 -11.56 24.39 -6.08
N MET A 468 -10.59 23.52 -6.34
CA MET A 468 -9.83 22.82 -5.31
C MET A 468 -9.24 23.78 -4.26
N THR A 469 -8.58 24.85 -4.72
CA THR A 469 -7.98 25.85 -3.83
C THR A 469 -9.03 26.79 -3.26
N GLN A 470 -9.88 27.36 -4.11
CA GLN A 470 -10.77 28.47 -3.72
C GLN A 470 -11.93 28.05 -2.82
N LYS A 471 -12.52 26.86 -3.05
CA LYS A 471 -13.71 26.38 -2.33
C LYS A 471 -13.39 25.29 -1.31
N HIS A 472 -12.41 24.44 -1.62
CA HIS A 472 -12.09 23.29 -0.78
C HIS A 472 -10.84 23.50 0.09
N GLY A 473 -10.09 24.60 -0.11
CA GLY A 473 -8.90 24.91 0.69
C GLY A 473 -7.77 23.89 0.54
N ILE A 474 -7.77 23.11 -0.55
CA ILE A 474 -6.77 22.07 -0.80
C ILE A 474 -5.63 22.67 -1.63
N PRO A 475 -4.39 22.71 -1.10
CA PRO A 475 -3.26 23.27 -1.82
C PRO A 475 -2.79 22.31 -2.95
N PRO A 476 -2.47 22.83 -4.15
CA PRO A 476 -1.99 21.99 -5.25
C PRO A 476 -0.63 21.34 -4.95
N ARG A 477 -0.59 20.00 -5.03
CA ARG A 477 0.64 19.19 -5.09
C ARG A 477 1.18 19.03 -6.51
N MET A 478 2.41 18.51 -6.65
CA MET A 478 3.09 18.27 -7.93
C MET A 478 2.21 17.47 -8.92
N GLU A 479 1.47 16.48 -8.43
CA GLU A 479 0.59 15.64 -9.25
C GLU A 479 -0.53 16.44 -9.93
N HIS A 480 -1.09 17.46 -9.27
CA HIS A 480 -2.12 18.32 -9.87
C HIS A 480 -1.54 19.16 -11.00
N TYR A 481 -0.32 19.66 -10.83
CA TYR A 481 0.38 20.42 -11.87
C TYR A 481 0.71 19.52 -13.07
N ILE A 482 1.14 18.28 -12.85
CA ILE A 482 1.35 17.29 -13.92
C ILE A 482 0.04 17.09 -14.71
N CYS A 483 -1.09 16.86 -14.04
CA CYS A 483 -2.38 16.68 -14.71
C CYS A 483 -2.85 17.93 -15.47
N MET A 484 -2.61 19.14 -14.94
CA MET A 484 -2.94 20.39 -15.64
C MET A 484 -2.07 20.63 -16.85
N VAL A 485 -0.76 20.37 -16.74
CA VAL A 485 0.16 20.46 -17.88
C VAL A 485 -0.23 19.43 -18.95
N ASP A 486 -0.50 18.19 -18.57
CA ASP A 486 -0.98 17.15 -19.49
C ASP A 486 -2.28 17.56 -20.21
N LEU A 487 -3.24 18.15 -19.48
CA LEU A 487 -4.49 18.68 -20.04
C LEU A 487 -4.25 19.78 -21.09
N LEU A 488 -3.47 20.80 -20.74
CA LEU A 488 -3.15 21.91 -21.63
C LEU A 488 -2.34 21.44 -22.84
N ALA A 489 -1.37 20.56 -22.58
CA ALA A 489 -0.46 20.02 -23.57
C ALA A 489 -1.21 19.20 -24.62
N ARG A 490 -2.09 18.27 -24.21
CA ARG A 490 -2.98 17.51 -25.13
C ARG A 490 -4.00 18.39 -25.84
N GLY A 491 -4.46 19.45 -25.17
CA GLY A 491 -5.34 20.46 -25.75
C GLY A 491 -4.67 21.35 -26.82
N GLY A 492 -3.36 21.23 -27.03
CA GLY A 492 -2.60 22.08 -27.96
C GLY A 492 -2.26 23.48 -27.42
N PHE A 493 -2.57 23.77 -26.15
CA PHE A 493 -2.29 25.04 -25.50
C PHE A 493 -0.84 25.09 -24.98
N LEU A 494 0.13 24.89 -25.87
CA LEU A 494 1.54 24.68 -25.51
C LEU A 494 2.17 25.89 -24.81
N ASP A 495 1.90 27.11 -25.30
CA ASP A 495 2.45 28.33 -24.69
C ASP A 495 1.85 28.59 -23.31
N GLU A 496 0.53 28.34 -23.15
CA GLU A 496 -0.14 28.42 -21.86
C GLU A 496 0.41 27.38 -20.89
N ALA A 497 0.65 26.15 -21.34
CA ALA A 497 1.27 25.10 -20.54
C ALA A 497 2.69 25.50 -20.07
N TYR A 498 3.50 26.09 -20.96
CA TYR A 498 4.83 26.57 -20.61
C TYR A 498 4.79 27.70 -19.58
N GLN A 499 3.92 28.70 -19.78
CA GLN A 499 3.73 29.78 -18.81
C GLN A 499 3.20 29.27 -17.47
N PHE A 500 2.28 28.30 -17.49
CA PHE A 500 1.75 27.67 -16.30
C PHE A 500 2.87 27.01 -15.48
N ILE A 501 3.78 26.25 -16.13
CA ILE A 501 4.96 25.65 -15.47
C ILE A 501 5.84 26.73 -14.83
N GLN A 502 6.06 27.85 -15.51
CA GLN A 502 6.87 28.96 -14.99
C GLN A 502 6.22 29.64 -13.78
N SER A 503 4.89 29.67 -13.71
CA SER A 503 4.12 30.27 -12.62
C SER A 503 3.98 29.38 -11.37
N MET A 504 4.42 28.12 -11.45
CA MET A 504 4.29 27.19 -10.34
C MET A 504 5.10 27.65 -9.11
N PRO A 505 4.53 27.56 -7.89
CA PRO A 505 5.27 27.83 -6.66
C PRO A 505 6.28 26.72 -6.33
N LEU A 506 6.13 25.54 -6.96
CA LEU A 506 7.00 24.39 -6.80
C LEU A 506 7.97 24.30 -7.98
N LYS A 507 9.22 23.92 -7.70
CA LYS A 507 10.19 23.63 -8.76
C LYS A 507 9.72 22.41 -9.57
N ALA A 508 9.42 22.62 -10.85
CA ALA A 508 8.96 21.57 -11.76
C ALA A 508 9.99 20.43 -11.87
N ASP A 509 9.49 19.19 -11.75
CA ASP A 509 10.27 17.97 -11.90
C ASP A 509 10.30 17.49 -13.37
N VAL A 510 10.98 16.37 -13.62
CA VAL A 510 11.13 15.84 -14.97
C VAL A 510 9.80 15.38 -15.57
N ARG A 511 8.83 14.97 -14.75
CA ARG A 511 7.52 14.48 -15.21
C ARG A 511 6.67 15.62 -15.77
N VAL A 512 6.68 16.78 -15.11
CA VAL A 512 6.00 18.00 -15.60
C VAL A 512 6.53 18.40 -16.98
N TRP A 513 7.85 18.51 -17.13
CA TRP A 513 8.47 18.85 -18.41
C TRP A 513 8.27 17.75 -19.45
N GLY A 514 8.28 16.48 -19.05
CA GLY A 514 8.03 15.32 -19.91
C GLY A 514 6.63 15.35 -20.55
N ALA A 515 5.60 15.73 -19.79
CA ALA A 515 4.23 15.88 -20.31
C ALA A 515 4.17 16.93 -21.43
N LEU A 516 4.77 18.11 -21.23
CA LEU A 516 4.84 19.16 -22.25
C LEU A 516 5.69 18.75 -23.46
N LEU A 517 6.81 18.05 -23.22
CA LEU A 517 7.67 17.55 -24.29
C LEU A 517 6.93 16.57 -25.21
N GLY A 518 6.07 15.72 -24.64
CA GLY A 518 5.25 14.77 -25.39
C GLY A 518 4.32 15.48 -26.38
N ALA A 519 3.67 16.56 -25.92
CA ALA A 519 2.77 17.34 -26.75
C ALA A 519 3.48 18.20 -27.80
N CYS A 520 4.69 18.70 -27.52
CA CYS A 520 5.50 19.39 -28.53
C CYS A 520 5.71 18.51 -29.79
N ARG A 521 5.87 17.19 -29.60
CA ARG A 521 5.93 16.23 -30.70
C ARG A 521 4.59 16.09 -31.42
N ILE A 522 3.49 15.93 -30.68
CA ILE A 522 2.14 15.73 -31.24
C ILE A 522 1.71 16.95 -32.07
N HIS A 523 1.92 18.16 -31.55
CA HIS A 523 1.55 19.42 -32.21
C HIS A 523 2.67 20.02 -33.07
N ARG A 524 3.76 19.27 -33.32
CA ARG A 524 4.89 19.66 -34.19
C ARG A 524 5.56 20.99 -33.81
N ASN A 525 5.56 21.38 -32.53
CA ASN A 525 6.26 22.56 -32.02
C ASN A 525 7.69 22.21 -31.60
N ILE A 526 8.60 22.21 -32.58
CA ILE A 526 9.99 21.78 -32.40
C ILE A 526 10.77 22.74 -31.50
N ASP A 527 10.54 24.04 -31.60
CA ASP A 527 11.32 25.03 -30.87
C ASP A 527 11.03 25.03 -29.38
N LEU A 528 9.76 24.90 -28.98
CA LEU A 528 9.40 24.67 -27.58
C LEU A 528 9.97 23.33 -27.08
N GLY A 529 9.90 22.28 -27.90
CA GLY A 529 10.50 20.98 -27.59
C GLY A 529 12.00 21.07 -27.27
N LYS A 530 12.77 21.88 -28.01
CA LYS A 530 14.19 22.15 -27.71
C LYS A 530 14.38 22.85 -26.36
N GLN A 531 13.52 23.82 -26.04
CA GLN A 531 13.60 24.53 -24.76
C GLN A 531 13.30 23.59 -23.58
N VAL A 532 12.20 22.83 -23.66
CA VAL A 532 11.79 21.86 -22.66
C VAL A 532 12.86 20.78 -22.45
N SER A 533 13.49 20.31 -23.54
CA SER A 533 14.61 19.37 -23.48
C SER A 533 15.76 19.89 -22.61
N ARG A 534 16.16 21.16 -22.79
CA ARG A 534 17.26 21.75 -22.00
C ARG A 534 16.91 21.79 -20.51
N MET A 535 15.64 21.98 -20.18
CA MET A 535 15.17 21.95 -18.78
C MET A 535 15.30 20.54 -18.19
N ILE A 536 14.87 19.50 -18.91
CA ILE A 536 15.02 18.10 -18.47
C ILE A 536 16.50 17.72 -18.30
N GLN A 537 17.38 18.13 -19.23
CA GLN A 537 18.81 17.86 -19.13
C GLN A 537 19.44 18.49 -17.88
N LYS A 538 19.03 19.71 -17.50
CA LYS A 538 19.52 20.38 -16.28
C LYS A 538 19.06 19.68 -14.99
N LEU A 539 17.87 19.10 -14.98
CA LEU A 539 17.37 18.34 -13.83
C LEU A 539 18.02 16.95 -13.72
N GLY A 540 18.55 16.44 -14.84
CA GLY A 540 18.99 15.07 -14.96
C GLY A 540 17.82 14.16 -15.39
N PRO A 541 18.06 13.17 -16.26
CA PRO A 541 17.00 12.28 -16.71
C PRO A 541 16.64 11.26 -15.62
N GLU A 542 15.38 11.28 -15.17
CA GLU A 542 14.83 10.33 -14.19
C GLU A 542 14.48 8.94 -14.77
N GLY A 543 14.67 8.73 -16.08
CA GLY A 543 14.35 7.45 -16.71
C GLY A 543 14.53 7.42 -18.22
N THR A 544 14.47 6.21 -18.79
CA THR A 544 14.66 5.96 -20.22
C THR A 544 13.68 6.72 -21.11
N GLY A 545 12.42 6.92 -20.66
CA GLY A 545 11.37 7.55 -21.47
C GLY A 545 11.74 8.95 -21.97
N ASN A 546 12.43 9.75 -21.15
CA ASN A 546 12.80 11.11 -21.51
C ASN A 546 13.89 11.17 -22.59
N PHE A 547 14.85 10.22 -22.56
CA PHE A 547 15.85 10.07 -23.62
C PHE A 547 15.21 9.67 -24.94
N VAL A 548 14.29 8.71 -24.90
CA VAL A 548 13.58 8.23 -26.09
C VAL A 548 12.76 9.38 -26.69
N LEU A 549 12.00 10.11 -25.87
CA LEU A 549 11.20 11.23 -26.33
C LEU A 549 12.04 12.35 -26.92
N LEU A 550 13.17 12.68 -26.29
CA LEU A 550 14.10 13.68 -26.79
C LEU A 550 14.72 13.27 -28.14
N SER A 551 15.22 12.04 -28.23
CA SER A 551 15.77 11.49 -29.47
C SER A 551 14.73 11.51 -30.59
N ASN A 552 13.47 11.16 -30.27
CA ASN A 552 12.36 11.17 -31.20
C ASN A 552 12.05 12.58 -31.74
N ILE A 553 12.11 13.63 -30.90
CA ILE A 553 11.87 15.02 -31.33
C ILE A 553 12.99 15.50 -32.26
N PHE A 554 14.26 15.20 -31.95
CA PHE A 554 15.36 15.54 -32.84
C PHE A 554 15.26 14.81 -34.17
N SER A 555 14.92 13.52 -34.17
CA SER A 555 14.65 12.75 -35.39
C SER A 555 13.50 13.35 -36.21
N ALA A 556 12.38 13.70 -35.58
CA ALA A 556 11.24 14.33 -36.25
C ALA A 556 11.58 15.70 -36.87
N ALA A 557 12.61 16.37 -36.34
CA ALA A 557 13.12 17.64 -36.85
C ALA A 557 14.23 17.48 -37.91
N GLY A 558 14.54 16.25 -38.37
CA GLY A 558 15.63 15.97 -39.31
C GLY A 558 17.05 16.13 -38.71
N ARG A 559 17.16 16.27 -37.38
CA ARG A 559 18.42 16.48 -36.65
C ARG A 559 18.96 15.15 -36.11
N PHE A 560 19.36 14.28 -37.03
CA PHE A 560 19.73 12.88 -36.69
C PHE A 560 21.00 12.76 -35.83
N ASN A 561 21.93 13.71 -35.95
CA ASN A 561 23.17 13.71 -35.16
C ASN A 561 22.89 13.94 -33.67
N GLU A 562 22.06 14.92 -33.34
CA GLU A 562 21.63 15.21 -31.98
C GLU A 562 20.75 14.09 -31.42
N ALA A 563 19.90 13.48 -32.26
CA ALA A 563 19.13 12.30 -31.89
C ALA A 563 20.04 11.11 -31.54
N ALA A 564 21.15 10.93 -32.26
CA ALA A 564 22.15 9.90 -32.02
C ALA A 564 22.96 10.18 -30.75
N GLU A 565 23.37 11.43 -30.52
CA GLU A 565 24.07 11.85 -29.30
C GLU A 565 23.24 11.52 -28.04
N VAL A 566 21.94 11.81 -28.07
CA VAL A 566 21.02 11.47 -26.97
C VAL A 566 20.95 9.96 -26.72
N ARG A 567 20.98 9.13 -27.77
CA ARG A 567 21.01 7.65 -27.66
C ARG A 567 22.34 7.14 -27.09
N VAL A 568 23.46 7.79 -27.42
CA VAL A 568 24.78 7.47 -26.85
C VAL A 568 24.79 7.80 -25.36
N ILE A 569 24.35 9.00 -24.96
CA ILE A 569 24.26 9.40 -23.55
C ILE A 569 23.36 8.42 -22.77
N GLN A 570 22.23 8.02 -23.35
CA GLN A 570 21.33 7.03 -22.76
C GLN A 570 22.07 5.71 -22.45
N LYS A 571 22.82 5.16 -23.41
CA LYS A 571 23.59 3.92 -23.24
C LYS A 571 24.70 4.05 -22.21
N VAL A 572 25.47 5.13 -22.26
CA VAL A 572 26.60 5.38 -21.33
C VAL A 572 26.11 5.47 -19.87
N LYS A 573 24.93 6.05 -19.65
CA LYS A 573 24.30 6.11 -18.32
C LYS A 573 23.58 4.80 -17.90
N GLY A 574 23.66 3.74 -18.70
CA GLY A 574 23.08 2.43 -18.39
C GLY A 574 21.57 2.30 -18.62
N PHE A 575 20.92 3.29 -19.25
CA PHE A 575 19.48 3.23 -19.52
C PHE A 575 19.17 2.37 -20.74
N LYS A 576 18.38 1.30 -20.56
CA LYS A 576 17.94 0.42 -21.67
C LYS A 576 16.53 0.81 -22.14
N LYS A 577 16.35 0.93 -23.45
CA LYS A 577 15.02 1.14 -24.08
C LYS A 577 14.21 -0.16 -24.02
N SER A 578 13.03 -0.10 -23.42
CA SER A 578 12.08 -1.22 -23.48
C SER A 578 11.48 -1.32 -24.88
N PRO A 579 11.43 -2.51 -25.49
CA PRO A 579 10.74 -2.72 -26.75
C PRO A 579 9.23 -2.51 -26.59
N GLY A 580 8.57 -2.10 -27.67
CA GLY A 580 7.11 -2.01 -27.71
C GLY A 580 6.51 -3.41 -27.78
N CYS A 581 5.89 -3.84 -26.70
CA CYS A 581 5.29 -5.15 -26.57
C CYS A 581 3.77 -5.01 -26.42
N SER A 582 3.04 -5.93 -27.05
CA SER A 582 1.60 -6.04 -26.92
C SER A 582 1.21 -7.42 -26.43
N TRP A 583 0.23 -7.50 -25.53
CA TRP A 583 -0.25 -8.73 -24.94
C TRP A 583 -1.73 -8.95 -25.22
N ILE A 584 -2.10 -10.22 -25.37
CA ILE A 584 -3.49 -10.67 -25.51
C ILE A 584 -3.67 -11.96 -24.70
N GLU A 585 -4.76 -12.04 -23.92
CA GLU A 585 -5.11 -13.23 -23.14
C GLU A 585 -6.09 -14.10 -23.94
N ILE A 586 -5.69 -15.32 -24.30
CA ILE A 586 -6.51 -16.31 -25.01
C ILE A 586 -6.60 -17.57 -24.16
N ASN A 587 -7.82 -18.00 -23.82
CA ASN A 587 -8.06 -19.22 -23.03
C ASN A 587 -7.28 -19.29 -21.70
N GLY A 588 -7.02 -18.14 -21.06
CA GLY A 588 -6.28 -18.03 -19.81
C GLY A 588 -4.75 -18.05 -19.97
N SER A 589 -4.24 -18.08 -21.20
CA SER A 589 -2.82 -17.93 -21.51
C SER A 589 -2.56 -16.52 -22.04
N LEU A 590 -1.54 -15.85 -21.50
CA LEU A 590 -1.10 -14.54 -21.97
C LEU A 590 -0.08 -14.74 -23.11
N HIS A 591 -0.33 -14.13 -24.26
CA HIS A 591 0.57 -14.17 -25.42
C HIS A 591 1.17 -12.79 -25.64
N ALA A 592 2.49 -12.72 -25.70
CA ALA A 592 3.25 -11.48 -25.91
C ALA A 592 3.74 -11.39 -27.36
N PHE A 593 3.69 -10.19 -27.92
CA PHE A 593 4.12 -9.89 -29.28
C PHE A 593 5.07 -8.70 -29.28
N VAL A 594 6.19 -8.83 -29.98
CA VAL A 594 7.14 -7.75 -30.25
C VAL A 594 7.28 -7.64 -31.76
N GLY A 595 7.36 -6.42 -32.29
CA GLY A 595 7.49 -6.22 -33.73
C GLY A 595 8.74 -6.91 -34.29
N GLY A 596 8.55 -7.77 -35.29
CA GLY A 596 9.63 -8.56 -35.91
C GLY A 596 10.00 -9.86 -35.16
N ASP A 597 9.42 -10.13 -33.99
CA ASP A 597 9.62 -11.39 -33.29
C ASP A 597 8.72 -12.49 -33.87
N GLN A 598 9.33 -13.61 -34.27
CA GLN A 598 8.65 -14.79 -34.82
C GLN A 598 8.74 -16.01 -33.91
N SER A 599 9.11 -15.84 -32.64
CA SER A 599 9.24 -16.92 -31.64
C SER A 599 7.92 -17.63 -31.33
N HIS A 600 6.77 -17.01 -31.62
CA HIS A 600 5.46 -17.59 -31.34
C HIS A 600 5.20 -18.84 -32.20
N PRO A 601 4.68 -19.96 -31.63
CA PRO A 601 4.47 -21.21 -32.38
C PRO A 601 3.57 -21.09 -33.61
N ARG A 602 2.61 -20.15 -33.57
CA ARG A 602 1.69 -19.84 -34.68
C ARG A 602 2.11 -18.61 -35.50
N SER A 603 3.38 -18.21 -35.43
CA SER A 603 3.88 -17.02 -36.14
C SER A 603 3.51 -17.02 -37.64
N PRO A 604 3.69 -18.13 -38.41
CA PRO A 604 3.33 -18.13 -39.84
C PRO A 604 1.86 -17.77 -40.10
N ASP A 605 0.93 -18.36 -39.34
CA ASP A 605 -0.51 -18.10 -39.46
C ASP A 605 -0.84 -16.63 -39.13
N ILE A 606 -0.22 -16.09 -38.08
CA ILE A 606 -0.47 -14.73 -37.59
C ILE A 606 -0.02 -13.69 -38.61
N TYR A 607 1.17 -13.87 -39.17
CA TYR A 607 1.70 -12.98 -40.20
C TYR A 607 0.87 -13.05 -41.47
N GLN A 608 0.48 -14.26 -41.91
CA GLN A 608 -0.38 -14.42 -43.08
C GLN A 608 -1.75 -13.75 -42.90
N GLU A 609 -2.38 -13.89 -41.73
CA GLU A 609 -3.66 -13.23 -41.46
C GLU A 609 -3.49 -11.72 -41.37
N LEU A 610 -2.40 -11.23 -40.78
CA LEU A 610 -2.11 -9.80 -40.76
C LEU A 610 -1.92 -9.25 -42.18
N ASP A 611 -1.21 -9.95 -43.05
CA ASP A 611 -1.05 -9.55 -44.45
C ASP A 611 -2.41 -9.49 -45.18
N ASN A 612 -3.29 -10.47 -44.95
CA ASN A 612 -4.66 -10.46 -45.49
C ASN A 612 -5.44 -9.23 -45.03
N ILE A 613 -5.39 -8.94 -43.71
CA ILE A 613 -6.04 -7.76 -43.13
C ILE A 613 -5.47 -6.47 -43.73
N LEU A 614 -4.15 -6.38 -43.87
CA LEU A 614 -3.46 -5.20 -44.42
C LEU A 614 -3.88 -4.93 -45.88
N ILE A 615 -4.06 -5.99 -46.69
CA ILE A 615 -4.61 -5.88 -48.04
C ILE A 615 -6.04 -5.33 -48.01
N ASP A 616 -6.88 -5.86 -47.12
CA ASP A 616 -8.29 -5.46 -47.03
C ASP A 616 -8.46 -4.00 -46.54
N ILE A 617 -7.70 -3.57 -45.53
CA ILE A 617 -7.77 -2.18 -45.06
C ILE A 617 -7.24 -1.19 -46.10
N LYS A 618 -6.22 -1.57 -46.89
CA LYS A 618 -5.71 -0.74 -47.99
C LYS A 618 -6.77 -0.54 -49.08
N LYS A 619 -7.56 -1.57 -49.40
CA LYS A 619 -8.70 -1.46 -50.33
C LYS A 619 -9.77 -0.47 -49.83
N LEU A 620 -9.91 -0.31 -48.51
CA LEU A 620 -10.81 0.68 -47.89
C LEU A 620 -10.21 2.09 -47.80
N GLY A 621 -8.97 2.30 -48.26
CA GLY A 621 -8.31 3.61 -48.28
C GLY A 621 -7.34 3.88 -47.13
N TYR A 622 -6.97 2.87 -46.32
CA TYR A 622 -5.88 3.03 -45.36
C TYR A 622 -4.54 3.26 -46.08
N GLN A 623 -3.82 4.31 -45.67
CA GLN A 623 -2.46 4.61 -46.09
C GLN A 623 -1.56 4.66 -44.85
N ALA A 624 -0.37 4.06 -44.95
CA ALA A 624 0.57 4.03 -43.85
C ALA A 624 1.17 5.43 -43.63
N ASP A 625 1.15 5.93 -42.40
CA ASP A 625 1.73 7.23 -42.08
C ASP A 625 3.21 7.07 -41.68
N THR A 626 4.12 7.22 -42.66
CA THR A 626 5.57 7.06 -42.48
C THR A 626 6.20 8.10 -41.54
N SER A 627 5.49 9.19 -41.22
CA SER A 627 5.97 10.20 -40.26
C SER A 627 6.15 9.66 -38.84
N PHE A 628 5.55 8.51 -38.53
CA PHE A 628 5.73 7.81 -37.25
C PHE A 628 7.01 6.95 -37.19
N VAL A 629 7.72 6.76 -38.31
CA VAL A 629 9.02 6.08 -38.34
C VAL A 629 10.14 7.11 -38.27
N LEU A 630 10.71 7.23 -37.08
CA LEU A 630 11.73 8.26 -36.76
C LEU A 630 13.16 7.81 -37.03
N GLN A 631 13.32 6.63 -37.63
CA GLN A 631 14.61 6.14 -38.09
C GLN A 631 14.93 6.75 -39.45
N ASP A 632 16.20 7.05 -39.68
CA ASP A 632 16.69 7.52 -40.97
C ASP A 632 16.77 6.32 -41.91
N LEU A 633 15.66 6.06 -42.60
CA LEU A 633 15.43 4.94 -43.50
C LEU A 633 14.80 5.46 -44.79
N GLU A 634 14.89 4.69 -45.87
CA GLU A 634 14.15 4.99 -47.10
C GLU A 634 12.63 4.85 -46.87
N GLU A 635 11.81 5.58 -47.63
CA GLU A 635 10.34 5.58 -47.44
C GLU A 635 9.73 4.18 -47.55
N GLU A 636 10.23 3.33 -48.45
CA GLU A 636 9.78 1.93 -48.57
C GLU A 636 10.10 1.09 -47.33
N GLU A 637 11.23 1.36 -46.67
CA GLU A 637 11.63 0.69 -45.43
C GLU A 637 10.82 1.20 -44.23
N LYS A 638 10.47 2.49 -44.21
CA LYS A 638 9.56 3.06 -43.22
C LYS A 638 8.17 2.43 -43.31
N GLU A 639 7.63 2.28 -44.51
CA GLU A 639 6.34 1.60 -44.68
C GLU A 639 6.39 0.17 -44.16
N LYS A 640 7.45 -0.59 -44.50
CA LYS A 640 7.63 -1.97 -44.01
C LYS A 640 7.72 -2.04 -42.48
N ALA A 641 8.40 -1.10 -41.84
CA ALA A 641 8.53 -1.05 -40.39
C ALA A 641 7.19 -0.92 -39.67
N LEU A 642 6.20 -0.25 -40.27
CA LEU A 642 4.86 -0.05 -39.70
C LEU A 642 3.94 -1.27 -39.83
N LEU A 643 4.21 -2.19 -40.75
CA LEU A 643 3.32 -3.32 -41.04
C LEU A 643 3.18 -4.26 -39.85
N TYR A 644 4.30 -4.60 -39.21
CA TYR A 644 4.39 -5.66 -38.21
C TYR A 644 4.57 -5.13 -36.79
N HIS A 645 3.92 -4.01 -36.48
CA HIS A 645 3.83 -3.53 -35.11
C HIS A 645 3.10 -4.54 -34.19
N SER A 646 3.51 -4.59 -32.93
CA SER A 646 3.05 -5.62 -31.99
C SER A 646 1.54 -5.62 -31.76
N GLU A 647 0.88 -4.45 -31.83
CA GLU A 647 -0.59 -4.35 -31.70
C GLU A 647 -1.29 -5.07 -32.84
N LYS A 648 -0.80 -4.87 -34.08
CA LYS A 648 -1.38 -5.46 -35.29
C LYS A 648 -1.23 -6.99 -35.25
N LEU A 649 -0.07 -7.49 -34.81
CA LEU A 649 0.18 -8.92 -34.60
C LEU A 649 -0.74 -9.52 -33.52
N ALA A 650 -0.87 -8.85 -32.37
CA ALA A 650 -1.76 -9.30 -31.30
C ALA A 650 -3.23 -9.33 -31.75
N ILE A 651 -3.67 -8.34 -32.53
CA ILE A 651 -5.03 -8.29 -33.10
C ILE A 651 -5.23 -9.42 -34.11
N ALA A 652 -4.29 -9.66 -35.02
CA ALA A 652 -4.37 -10.76 -35.97
C ALA A 652 -4.46 -12.12 -35.26
N PHE A 653 -3.65 -12.33 -34.21
CA PHE A 653 -3.77 -13.52 -33.37
C PHE A 653 -5.12 -13.63 -32.66
N GLY A 654 -5.67 -12.50 -32.18
CA GLY A 654 -7.01 -12.43 -31.60
C GLY A 654 -8.10 -12.81 -32.60
N ILE A 655 -8.01 -12.35 -33.85
CA ILE A 655 -8.93 -12.71 -34.94
C ILE A 655 -8.89 -14.21 -35.20
N LEU A 656 -7.69 -14.81 -35.28
CA LEU A 656 -7.50 -16.24 -35.53
C LEU A 656 -7.96 -17.15 -34.39
N SER A 657 -8.01 -16.63 -33.16
CA SER A 657 -8.14 -17.49 -31.97
C SER A 657 -9.47 -17.33 -31.23
N LEU A 658 -10.22 -16.26 -31.50
CA LEU A 658 -11.48 -15.96 -30.83
C LEU A 658 -12.64 -16.00 -31.83
N GLY A 659 -13.77 -16.56 -31.42
CA GLY A 659 -15.03 -16.54 -32.20
C GLY A 659 -15.44 -15.12 -32.62
N GLU A 660 -16.11 -14.99 -33.75
CA GLU A 660 -16.39 -13.71 -34.45
C GLU A 660 -17.15 -12.69 -33.59
N ASP A 661 -17.98 -13.15 -32.66
CA ASP A 661 -18.80 -12.35 -31.75
C ASP A 661 -18.01 -11.73 -30.58
N LYS A 662 -16.82 -12.25 -30.27
CA LYS A 662 -16.04 -11.81 -29.11
C LYS A 662 -15.28 -10.52 -29.41
N THR A 663 -15.26 -9.58 -28.47
CA THR A 663 -14.37 -8.40 -28.57
C THR A 663 -12.91 -8.81 -28.39
N ILE A 664 -12.01 -8.24 -29.20
CA ILE A 664 -10.56 -8.46 -29.06
C ILE A 664 -10.01 -7.44 -28.06
N PHE A 665 -9.21 -7.91 -27.12
CA PHE A 665 -8.61 -7.08 -26.08
C PHE A 665 -7.09 -7.18 -26.14
N VAL A 666 -6.43 -6.04 -26.36
CA VAL A 666 -4.97 -5.95 -26.44
C VAL A 666 -4.46 -4.91 -25.44
N THR A 667 -3.36 -5.22 -24.76
CA THR A 667 -2.66 -4.26 -23.91
C THR A 667 -1.28 -3.98 -24.47
N LYS A 668 -0.85 -2.73 -24.46
CA LYS A 668 0.46 -2.28 -24.93
C LYS A 668 1.17 -1.51 -23.81
N ASN A 669 2.47 -1.74 -23.66
CA ASN A 669 3.31 -1.06 -22.66
C ASN A 669 3.67 0.38 -23.03
N LEU A 670 3.50 0.77 -24.29
CA LEU A 670 3.77 2.10 -24.82
C LEU A 670 2.48 2.71 -25.37
N CYS A 671 2.50 4.01 -25.64
CA CYS A 671 1.43 4.65 -26.39
C CYS A 671 1.34 4.03 -27.80
N VAL A 672 0.11 3.78 -28.27
CA VAL A 672 -0.13 3.28 -29.64
C VAL A 672 0.33 4.37 -30.62
N CYS A 673 0.96 4.02 -31.75
CA CYS A 673 1.33 5.06 -32.73
C CYS A 673 0.12 5.48 -33.57
N GLY A 674 0.14 6.67 -34.17
CA GLY A 674 -1.01 7.20 -34.92
C GLY A 674 -1.37 6.35 -36.14
N ASP A 675 -0.36 5.76 -36.80
CA ASP A 675 -0.56 4.78 -37.86
C ASP A 675 -1.34 3.55 -37.38
N CYS A 676 -0.91 2.92 -36.28
CA CYS A 676 -1.60 1.75 -35.72
C CYS A 676 -3.01 2.11 -35.26
N HIS A 677 -3.19 3.26 -34.61
CA HIS A 677 -4.51 3.74 -34.20
C HIS A 677 -5.45 3.85 -35.41
N THR A 678 -4.97 4.38 -36.53
CA THR A 678 -5.73 4.48 -37.78
C THR A 678 -6.00 3.12 -38.39
N ALA A 679 -4.97 2.27 -38.52
CA ALA A 679 -5.12 0.91 -39.05
C ALA A 679 -6.17 0.10 -38.28
N ILE A 680 -6.18 0.17 -36.95
CA ILE A 680 -7.13 -0.56 -36.09
C ILE A 680 -8.57 -0.12 -36.36
N LYS A 681 -8.83 1.17 -36.61
CA LYS A 681 -10.17 1.63 -37.05
C LYS A 681 -10.61 0.89 -38.30
N TYR A 682 -9.76 0.82 -39.33
CA TYR A 682 -10.07 0.08 -40.56
C TYR A 682 -10.22 -1.42 -40.32
N MET A 683 -9.41 -2.02 -39.43
CA MET A 683 -9.54 -3.43 -39.05
C MET A 683 -10.93 -3.73 -38.48
N THR A 684 -11.51 -2.81 -37.67
CA THR A 684 -12.88 -2.99 -37.16
C THR A 684 -13.94 -2.95 -38.25
N LEU A 685 -13.71 -2.23 -39.36
CA LEU A 685 -14.62 -2.19 -40.52
C LEU A 685 -14.52 -3.48 -41.33
N VAL A 686 -13.30 -3.93 -41.64
CA VAL A 686 -13.05 -5.13 -42.45
C VAL A 686 -13.55 -6.39 -41.75
N ARG A 687 -13.32 -6.51 -40.45
CA ARG A 687 -13.66 -7.73 -39.68
C ARG A 687 -14.97 -7.61 -38.91
N ASN A 688 -15.69 -6.49 -39.03
CA ASN A 688 -16.94 -6.20 -38.31
C ASN A 688 -16.88 -6.54 -36.80
N ARG A 689 -15.78 -6.15 -36.16
CA ARG A 689 -15.43 -6.63 -34.82
C ARG A 689 -14.93 -5.49 -33.94
N ALA A 690 -15.42 -5.44 -32.72
CA ALA A 690 -14.93 -4.49 -31.73
C ALA A 690 -13.53 -4.89 -31.24
N ILE A 691 -12.65 -3.90 -31.15
CA ILE A 691 -11.27 -4.06 -30.66
C ILE A 691 -11.06 -3.03 -29.55
N ILE A 692 -10.57 -3.47 -28.40
CA ILE A 692 -10.19 -2.59 -27.30
C ILE A 692 -8.69 -2.69 -27.13
N VAL A 693 -8.00 -1.55 -27.21
CA VAL A 693 -6.57 -1.47 -26.96
C VAL A 693 -6.32 -0.58 -25.75
N ARG A 694 -5.69 -1.14 -24.72
CA ARG A 694 -5.11 -0.36 -23.63
C ARG A 694 -3.70 0.03 -24.01
N ASP A 695 -3.41 1.32 -24.03
CA ASP A 695 -2.04 1.80 -24.14
C ASP A 695 -1.48 2.19 -22.76
N ALA A 696 -0.30 2.82 -22.72
CA ALA A 696 0.34 3.20 -21.47
C ALA A 696 -0.54 4.10 -20.56
N ASN A 697 -1.45 4.88 -21.13
CA ASN A 697 -2.16 5.95 -20.43
C ASN A 697 -3.69 5.80 -20.44
N ARG A 698 -4.28 5.11 -21.42
CA ARG A 698 -5.74 5.03 -21.61
C ARG A 698 -6.20 3.81 -22.39
N PHE A 699 -7.52 3.66 -22.46
CA PHE A 699 -8.20 2.76 -23.37
C PHE A 699 -8.65 3.47 -24.65
N HIS A 700 -8.51 2.72 -25.74
CA HIS A 700 -9.05 3.02 -27.05
C HIS A 700 -10.08 1.94 -27.40
N HIS A 701 -11.35 2.33 -27.47
CA HIS A 701 -12.44 1.42 -27.84
C HIS A 701 -12.76 1.65 -29.32
N PHE A 702 -12.29 0.73 -30.16
CA PHE A 702 -12.51 0.76 -31.59
C PHE A 702 -13.76 -0.02 -31.97
N LYS A 703 -14.67 0.65 -32.68
CA LYS A 703 -15.89 0.03 -33.21
C LYS A 703 -16.34 0.79 -34.45
N ASN A 704 -16.67 0.05 -35.51
CA ASN A 704 -17.23 0.61 -36.75
C ASN A 704 -16.41 1.79 -37.31
N GLY A 705 -15.09 1.64 -37.36
CA GLY A 705 -14.19 2.66 -37.92
C GLY A 705 -13.95 3.88 -37.01
N LYS A 706 -14.47 3.89 -35.79
CA LYS A 706 -14.33 4.98 -34.83
C LYS A 706 -13.62 4.51 -33.57
N CYS A 707 -12.92 5.44 -32.90
CA CYS A 707 -12.35 5.21 -31.58
C CYS A 707 -13.05 6.11 -30.55
N SER A 708 -13.23 5.62 -29.32
CA SER A 708 -13.81 6.38 -28.21
C SER A 708 -13.01 7.64 -27.84
N CYS A 709 -11.74 7.76 -28.22
CA CYS A 709 -10.93 8.94 -27.95
C CYS A 709 -11.26 10.14 -28.86
N GLY A 710 -12.01 9.95 -29.94
CA GLY A 710 -12.29 11.02 -30.90
C GLY A 710 -11.04 11.64 -31.54
N ASP A 711 -9.94 10.88 -31.62
CA ASP A 711 -8.62 11.33 -32.07
C ASP A 711 -7.94 12.37 -31.16
N PHE A 712 -8.44 12.50 -29.93
CA PHE A 712 -7.85 13.31 -28.87
C PHE A 712 -7.12 12.40 -27.86
N TRP A 713 -5.82 12.12 -28.05
CA TRP A 713 -5.08 11.18 -27.19
C TRP A 713 -3.56 11.39 -27.15
#